data_AF-A0A6G0IJ33-F1
#
_entry.id   AF-A0A6G0IJ33-F1
#
_cell.length_a   1.000
_cell.length_b   1.000
_cell.length_c   1.000
_cell.angle_alpha   90.00
_cell.angle_beta   90.00
_cell.angle_gamma   90.00
#
_symmetry.space_group_name_H-M   'P 1'
#
loop_
_entity.id
_entity.type
_entity.pdbx_description
1 polymer ?
#
loop_
_entity_poly.entity_id
_entity_poly.type
_entity_poly.pdbx_seq_one_letter_code
_entity_poly.pdbx_strand_id
1 'polypeptide(L)'
;MASASTGSRVSCGRDLNCVPEIADTLGAVAKLGFDFLCMPLFHSRFRREFELEPAKSRSGAQTRSDLLLCGRDWNTLIVGKLSPWIDADSEIETERRNSEAALAQELNFSAYLGLPVFMIPVKGPHNANLARMLLNHIQTGHHTSNFWIRVPLMASEDMREDLIENEPNTCIDDDAGVDEKTWSWWHSFRTLCDYNKRICLAIEIGADMPSDAVIDKWLGEPIKAAILPTSIFLTNKKGFPVLSKAHQRIIFSLFKLEAQFIFTGTSRHTEKDFRSYLQYLEYLNQNRPTPNAYELFAKGYEDYLQSPLQPLMDNLESQTYEVFEKDPIKYSQYQQAVYKCLLDRVPEEQKDTNVQVLMVLGAGRGPLVNASLRAARQADRKLRVYAVEKNPNAVITLENWRFEEWGDQVSVVSCDMREWAAPEKADIIVSELLGSFGDNELSPECLDGAQHFLKDDGVSIPCSYTSFLAPLSSSKLYNEVRGCRERDKDPECHFETPYVVRLHNFHQLADPKPCFTFTHPTTDMNNNRYQCLRFSVGCNSVLHGFAGYFETTLYKDVTLSIKPDTHSPGMFSWFPILFPLKQPISISRDDDVTVRFWRCNNGKKRLPKRLSKEALPSSAGPQKRGDTPGLGFRMTGGPRKRSSSSSSSSGGGGGAGCGQSQPPDSPSGDGGDAGASSGVALKKQIGLVSACGIIIGNIIGSGIFVSPKGVLENASSVGVAIIVWVSTGVITAIGALCYAELGVTIPKSGGDYSYVNDIFGGLAGFLRLWIAVLVIYPTNQAVIALTFSNYILQPLFPNCLPPENGLRLLAAVCLLLLTWVNCHSVRWATCVQDVFTAGKLLALGLIIIMGFVQICKGHYYWLEPVHAFETFRDYDVGLVALSFLQGSFAYGGWNFLNYVTEELVDPYRNLPRAIFISIPVVTFVYVFANVAYVTAMSPQELLASNAVAVTFGEKLLGVMSWIMPISVALSTFGGVNGSLFTSSRLFFAGAREGHLPRLLAMIHVTSCTPIPALLFTLISTLLMLCTSDIYTLINYVGFINYLFYGVTVAGQIVLRVKEPNLYRPIKVSLVWPVIYLLFWAFLLVFSLYSEPLVCGTGLAIMMTGVPVYFLGVYWENKPECCDATIGKITHLCQKLCSVVYPVMEENPEPIVPQKNAGNVEDE
;
A
#
# COMPACT_ATOMS: atom_id res chain seq x y z
N MET A 1 -16.43 1.47 -37.96
CA MET A 1 -16.10 0.10 -37.48
C MET A 1 -15.13 0.24 -36.32
N ALA A 2 -15.69 0.35 -35.12
CA ALA A 2 -14.95 0.40 -33.86
C ALA A 2 -15.41 -0.82 -33.06
N SER A 3 -14.58 -1.85 -33.00
CA SER A 3 -14.78 -3.00 -32.13
C SER A 3 -13.49 -3.26 -31.37
N ALA A 4 -13.59 -3.20 -30.04
CA ALA A 4 -12.78 -3.89 -29.04
C ALA A 4 -11.31 -4.20 -29.39
N SER A 5 -10.39 -3.38 -28.86
CA SER A 5 -9.11 -3.90 -28.36
C SER A 5 -8.72 -3.14 -27.10
N THR A 6 -8.90 -3.78 -25.94
CA THR A 6 -8.34 -3.35 -24.66
C THR A 6 -6.84 -3.70 -24.64
N GLY A 7 -6.05 -3.01 -25.48
CA GLY A 7 -4.59 -2.99 -25.35
C GLY A 7 -4.20 -1.81 -24.46
N SER A 8 -3.29 -2.01 -23.48
CA SER A 8 -2.79 -0.91 -22.67
C SER A 8 -2.09 0.11 -23.57
N ARG A 9 -2.60 1.34 -23.64
CA ARG A 9 -2.01 2.44 -24.39
C ARG A 9 -0.61 2.75 -23.83
N VAL A 10 0.38 2.90 -24.71
CA VAL A 10 1.76 3.24 -24.33
C VAL A 10 1.80 4.70 -23.88
N SER A 11 2.39 4.97 -22.71
CA SER A 11 2.54 6.34 -22.22
C SER A 11 3.62 7.08 -23.00
N CYS A 12 3.22 8.18 -23.66
CA CYS A 12 4.10 8.92 -24.57
C CYS A 12 4.15 10.42 -24.23
N GLY A 13 5.35 10.98 -24.22
CA GLY A 13 5.60 12.40 -24.00
C GLY A 13 6.16 13.12 -25.22
N ARG A 14 5.98 14.45 -25.24
CA ARG A 14 6.59 15.33 -26.25
C ARG A 14 7.70 16.16 -25.62
N ASP A 15 8.89 16.15 -26.21
CA ASP A 15 10.02 16.98 -25.77
C ASP A 15 10.17 18.24 -26.63
N LEU A 16 10.07 19.42 -26.00
CA LEU A 16 10.21 20.73 -26.65
C LEU A 16 11.25 21.59 -25.92
N ASN A 17 12.03 22.36 -26.68
CA ASN A 17 12.94 23.39 -26.14
C ASN A 17 12.40 24.82 -26.28
N CYS A 18 11.33 25.00 -27.07
CA CYS A 18 10.67 26.26 -27.31
C CYS A 18 9.19 26.12 -26.94
N VAL A 19 8.76 26.88 -25.92
CA VAL A 19 7.38 26.91 -25.43
C VAL A 19 6.99 28.37 -25.26
N PRO A 20 6.48 29.03 -26.32
CA PRO A 20 6.08 30.43 -26.25
C PRO A 20 4.97 30.65 -25.24
N GLU A 21 3.86 29.91 -25.39
CA GLU A 21 2.70 29.93 -24.49
C GLU A 21 2.43 28.54 -23.93
N ILE A 22 2.46 28.40 -22.61
CA ILE A 22 2.46 27.08 -21.96
C ILE A 22 1.12 26.36 -22.09
N ALA A 23 0.00 27.04 -21.83
CA ALA A 23 -1.33 26.45 -21.86
C ALA A 23 -1.71 26.00 -23.28
N ASP A 24 -1.44 26.85 -24.28
CA ASP A 24 -1.71 26.55 -25.69
C ASP A 24 -0.82 25.41 -26.20
N THR A 25 0.47 25.41 -25.83
CA THR A 25 1.39 24.34 -26.21
C THR A 25 0.96 23.01 -25.59
N LEU A 26 0.59 23.00 -24.31
CA LEU A 26 0.09 21.80 -23.65
C LEU A 26 -1.20 21.29 -24.30
N GLY A 27 -2.12 22.19 -24.63
CA GLY A 27 -3.35 21.85 -25.36
C GLY A 27 -3.07 21.28 -26.76
N ALA A 28 -2.09 21.81 -27.49
CA ALA A 28 -1.68 21.29 -28.79
C ALA A 28 -1.04 19.90 -28.69
N VAL A 29 -0.17 19.70 -27.69
CA VAL A 29 0.48 18.41 -27.42
C VAL A 29 -0.55 17.34 -27.04
N ALA A 30 -1.54 17.69 -26.20
CA ALA A 30 -2.64 16.78 -25.85
C ALA A 30 -3.52 16.43 -27.07
N LYS A 31 -3.80 17.39 -27.96
CA LYS A 31 -4.54 17.14 -29.22
C LYS A 31 -3.83 16.16 -30.15
N LEU A 32 -2.49 16.14 -30.14
CA LEU A 32 -1.69 15.17 -30.89
C LEU A 32 -1.71 13.76 -30.29
N GLY A 33 -2.22 13.60 -29.05
CA GLY A 33 -2.34 12.32 -28.36
C GLY A 33 -1.19 11.99 -27.42
N PHE A 34 -0.33 12.95 -27.07
CA PHE A 34 0.70 12.76 -26.03
C PHE A 34 0.09 12.95 -24.64
N ASP A 35 0.63 12.21 -23.67
CA ASP A 35 0.16 12.19 -22.28
C ASP A 35 0.87 13.22 -21.41
N PHE A 36 2.09 13.64 -21.78
CA PHE A 36 2.86 14.66 -21.05
C PHE A 36 3.81 15.47 -21.96
N LEU A 37 4.31 16.59 -21.43
CA LEU A 37 5.20 17.55 -22.10
C LEU A 37 6.50 17.71 -21.30
N CYS A 38 7.64 17.46 -21.94
CA CYS A 38 8.96 17.82 -21.41
C CYS A 38 9.31 19.22 -21.90
N MET A 39 9.54 20.16 -20.98
CA MET A 39 9.84 21.55 -21.32
C MET A 39 10.78 22.25 -20.32
N PRO A 40 11.54 23.28 -20.76
CA PRO A 40 12.34 24.12 -19.87
C PRO A 40 11.45 24.87 -18.87
N LEU A 41 11.81 24.86 -17.59
CA LEU A 41 11.14 25.67 -16.57
C LEU A 41 11.56 27.13 -16.64
N PHE A 42 12.79 27.38 -17.08
CA PHE A 42 13.33 28.70 -17.38
C PHE A 42 13.61 28.77 -18.89
N HIS A 43 13.55 29.96 -19.47
CA HIS A 43 13.83 30.10 -20.89
C HIS A 43 15.26 29.62 -21.19
N SER A 44 15.42 28.69 -22.13
CA SER A 44 16.67 27.95 -22.37
C SER A 44 17.87 28.82 -22.76
N ARG A 45 17.62 30.03 -23.31
CA ARG A 45 18.67 31.03 -23.63
C ARG A 45 18.88 32.09 -22.54
N PHE A 46 18.07 32.09 -21.49
CA PHE A 46 18.14 33.11 -20.43
C PHE A 46 19.21 32.73 -19.41
N ARG A 47 20.47 33.10 -19.71
CA ARG A 47 21.59 33.00 -18.77
C ARG A 47 21.43 34.00 -17.63
N ARG A 48 21.70 33.54 -16.41
CA ARG A 48 21.53 34.26 -15.14
C ARG A 48 22.88 34.39 -14.43
N GLU A 49 23.14 35.57 -13.89
CA GLU A 49 24.35 35.91 -13.15
C GLU A 49 23.98 36.05 -11.66
N PHE A 50 24.81 35.54 -10.76
CA PHE A 50 24.55 35.49 -9.32
C PHE A 50 25.66 36.16 -8.49
N GLU A 51 26.82 36.42 -9.09
CA GLU A 51 27.97 37.01 -8.40
C GLU A 51 28.20 38.46 -8.81
N LEU A 52 28.17 38.76 -10.11
CA LEU A 52 28.64 40.05 -10.66
C LEU A 52 27.51 41.05 -10.97
N GLU A 53 27.68 42.29 -10.53
CA GLU A 53 26.83 43.42 -10.91
C GLU A 53 27.24 44.02 -12.28
N PRO A 54 26.31 44.59 -13.08
CA PRO A 54 24.89 44.84 -12.79
C PRO A 54 23.97 43.66 -13.18
N ALA A 55 24.52 42.56 -13.72
CA ALA A 55 23.70 41.47 -14.26
C ALA A 55 23.01 40.66 -13.16
N LYS A 56 23.62 40.54 -11.98
CA LYS A 56 23.02 39.96 -10.78
C LYS A 56 21.74 40.67 -10.34
N SER A 57 21.69 42.00 -10.43
CA SER A 57 20.51 42.79 -10.03
C SER A 57 19.46 42.96 -11.16
N ARG A 58 19.48 42.10 -12.20
CA ARG A 58 18.50 42.14 -13.30
C ARG A 58 17.06 42.11 -12.77
N SER A 59 16.31 43.18 -13.06
CA SER A 59 14.91 43.34 -12.65
C SER A 59 13.94 42.48 -13.49
N GLY A 60 12.76 42.21 -12.93
CA GLY A 60 11.71 41.41 -13.56
C GLY A 60 11.62 39.97 -13.02
N ALA A 61 10.60 39.25 -13.50
CA ALA A 61 10.42 37.85 -13.14
C ALA A 61 11.48 36.98 -13.80
N GLN A 62 12.09 36.08 -13.02
CA GLN A 62 13.17 35.20 -13.49
C GLN A 62 12.66 34.10 -14.45
N THR A 63 11.36 33.76 -14.35
CA THR A 63 10.66 32.86 -15.28
C THR A 63 9.16 33.13 -15.28
N ARG A 64 8.41 32.32 -16.03
CA ARG A 64 6.95 32.28 -16.10
C ARG A 64 6.32 31.90 -14.75
N SER A 65 5.11 32.38 -14.50
CA SER A 65 4.37 32.07 -13.26
C SER A 65 3.84 30.64 -13.26
N ASP A 66 3.83 30.03 -12.08
CA ASP A 66 3.14 28.79 -11.73
C ASP A 66 1.63 28.85 -12.01
N LEU A 67 1.00 30.03 -11.84
CA LEU A 67 -0.44 30.25 -12.03
C LEU A 67 -0.93 30.02 -13.47
N LEU A 68 -0.02 29.88 -14.43
CA LEU A 68 -0.36 29.62 -15.83
C LEU A 68 -0.97 28.21 -16.05
N LEU A 69 -0.75 27.27 -15.12
CA LEU A 69 -1.38 25.96 -15.12
C LEU A 69 -1.91 25.63 -13.73
N CYS A 70 -2.91 24.76 -13.64
CA CYS A 70 -3.37 24.29 -12.34
C CYS A 70 -2.35 23.31 -11.72
N GLY A 71 -2.34 23.19 -10.39
CA GLY A 71 -1.40 22.29 -9.71
C GLY A 71 -1.51 20.83 -10.14
N ARG A 72 -2.67 20.38 -10.62
CA ARG A 72 -2.79 19.02 -11.19
C ARG A 72 -1.97 18.88 -12.47
N ASP A 73 -2.04 19.85 -13.37
CA ASP A 73 -1.38 19.77 -14.68
C ASP A 73 0.14 19.81 -14.52
N TRP A 74 0.67 20.61 -13.59
CA TRP A 74 2.08 20.56 -13.20
C TRP A 74 2.48 19.17 -12.66
N ASN A 75 1.65 18.59 -11.77
CA ASN A 75 1.96 17.33 -11.10
C ASN A 75 1.83 16.09 -12.02
N THR A 76 1.08 16.18 -13.13
CA THR A 76 0.80 15.00 -13.97
C THR A 76 1.25 15.12 -15.43
N LEU A 77 1.29 16.34 -15.98
CA LEU A 77 1.48 16.54 -17.42
C LEU A 77 2.83 17.16 -17.78
N ILE A 78 3.59 17.70 -16.82
CA ILE A 78 4.84 18.41 -17.09
C ILE A 78 6.04 17.65 -16.56
N VAL A 79 7.03 17.46 -17.42
CA VAL A 79 8.39 17.05 -17.06
C VAL A 79 9.31 18.27 -17.22
N GLY A 80 9.91 18.72 -16.14
CA GLY A 80 10.83 19.86 -16.18
C GLY A 80 12.16 19.48 -16.82
N LYS A 81 12.83 20.44 -17.46
CA LYS A 81 14.17 20.25 -18.05
C LYS A 81 15.16 21.28 -17.52
N LEU A 82 16.37 20.81 -17.23
CA LEU A 82 17.50 21.67 -16.91
C LEU A 82 17.87 22.57 -18.10
N SER A 83 18.12 23.85 -17.84
CA SER A 83 18.61 24.77 -18.87
C SER A 83 19.94 24.28 -19.47
N PRO A 84 20.11 24.31 -20.80
CA PRO A 84 21.23 23.66 -21.47
C PRO A 84 22.60 24.33 -21.25
N TRP A 85 22.62 25.57 -20.77
CA TRP A 85 23.84 26.34 -20.47
C TRP A 85 24.40 26.08 -19.08
N ILE A 86 23.64 25.42 -18.20
CA ILE A 86 24.09 25.09 -16.84
C ILE A 86 25.11 23.97 -16.95
N ASP A 87 26.34 24.27 -16.52
CA ASP A 87 27.45 23.33 -16.44
C ASP A 87 28.11 23.44 -15.06
N ALA A 88 27.62 22.63 -14.13
CA ALA A 88 28.13 22.61 -12.75
C ALA A 88 29.54 22.05 -12.65
N ASP A 89 30.09 21.45 -13.71
CA ASP A 89 31.41 20.84 -13.72
C ASP A 89 32.41 21.64 -14.59
N SER A 90 32.05 22.87 -15.00
CA SER A 90 32.93 23.76 -15.78
C SER A 90 34.27 23.99 -15.08
N GLU A 91 35.34 23.97 -15.87
CA GLU A 91 36.69 24.32 -15.42
C GLU A 91 36.79 25.81 -15.06
N ILE A 92 35.95 26.65 -15.67
CA ILE A 92 35.89 28.09 -15.41
C ILE A 92 35.10 28.32 -14.12
N GLU A 93 35.78 28.80 -13.08
CA GLU A 93 35.20 28.93 -11.74
C GLU A 93 33.94 29.81 -11.71
N THR A 94 33.92 30.93 -12.43
CA THR A 94 32.77 31.84 -12.49
C THR A 94 31.56 31.20 -13.16
N GLU A 95 31.77 30.45 -14.25
CA GLU A 95 30.70 29.70 -14.91
C GLU A 95 30.20 28.56 -14.03
N ARG A 96 31.12 27.87 -13.34
CA ARG A 96 30.78 26.80 -12.39
C ARG A 96 29.89 27.33 -11.28
N ARG A 97 30.31 28.37 -10.55
CA ARG A 97 29.53 28.94 -9.44
C ARG A 97 28.17 29.48 -9.87
N ASN A 98 28.10 30.16 -11.02
CA ASN A 98 26.82 30.59 -11.59
C ASN A 98 25.93 29.41 -11.98
N SER A 99 26.51 28.33 -12.53
CA SER A 99 25.78 27.10 -12.84
C SER A 99 25.31 26.36 -11.59
N GLU A 100 26.09 26.35 -10.51
CA GLU A 100 25.68 25.80 -9.22
C GLU A 100 24.44 26.54 -8.67
N ALA A 101 24.49 27.87 -8.65
CA ALA A 101 23.36 28.70 -8.21
C ALA A 101 22.12 28.52 -9.10
N ALA A 102 22.32 28.48 -10.43
CA ALA A 102 21.24 28.25 -11.39
C ALA A 102 20.62 26.85 -11.25
N LEU A 103 21.44 25.81 -11.08
CA LEU A 103 21.00 24.44 -10.86
C LEU A 103 20.15 24.34 -9.59
N ALA A 104 20.64 24.89 -8.48
CA ALA A 104 19.88 24.93 -7.22
C ALA A 104 18.54 25.67 -7.39
N GLN A 105 18.53 26.80 -8.11
CA GLN A 105 17.31 27.55 -8.41
C GLN A 105 16.31 26.73 -9.23
N GLU A 106 16.74 26.06 -10.30
CA GLU A 106 15.84 25.27 -11.16
C GLU A 106 15.32 24.02 -10.44
N LEU A 107 16.16 23.33 -9.66
CA LEU A 107 15.76 22.19 -8.84
C LEU A 107 14.73 22.60 -7.78
N ASN A 108 14.99 23.69 -7.04
CA ASN A 108 14.04 24.21 -6.05
C ASN A 108 12.73 24.65 -6.68
N PHE A 109 12.77 25.27 -7.87
CA PHE A 109 11.55 25.64 -8.58
C PHE A 109 10.77 24.42 -9.09
N SER A 110 11.47 23.36 -9.52
CA SER A 110 10.83 22.09 -9.88
C SER A 110 10.09 21.45 -8.70
N ALA A 111 10.67 21.52 -7.49
CA ALA A 111 10.05 21.05 -6.26
C ALA A 111 8.87 21.93 -5.85
N TYR A 112 8.98 23.25 -6.00
CA TYR A 112 7.90 24.22 -5.75
C TYR A 112 6.67 23.95 -6.63
N LEU A 113 6.89 23.69 -7.93
CA LEU A 113 5.81 23.35 -8.87
C LEU A 113 5.20 21.96 -8.61
N GLY A 114 5.83 21.11 -7.79
CA GLY A 114 5.35 19.76 -7.52
C GLY A 114 5.53 18.79 -8.69
N LEU A 115 6.53 19.02 -9.56
CA LEU A 115 6.70 18.21 -10.76
C LEU A 115 6.92 16.73 -10.43
N PRO A 116 6.34 15.80 -11.23
CA PRO A 116 6.56 14.38 -11.05
C PRO A 116 8.00 14.00 -11.41
N VAL A 117 8.59 14.69 -12.40
CA VAL A 117 9.91 14.39 -12.95
C VAL A 117 10.65 15.65 -13.36
N PHE A 118 11.96 15.69 -13.12
CA PHE A 118 12.88 16.68 -13.66
C PHE A 118 14.02 16.00 -14.44
N MET A 119 14.26 16.43 -15.68
CA MET A 119 15.21 15.82 -16.60
C MET A 119 16.54 16.60 -16.61
N ILE A 120 17.64 15.88 -16.42
CA ILE A 120 19.01 16.42 -16.33
C ILE A 120 19.90 15.68 -17.35
N PRO A 121 20.54 16.37 -18.30
CA PRO A 121 21.44 15.72 -19.24
C PRO A 121 22.83 15.45 -18.63
N VAL A 122 23.41 14.31 -18.96
CA VAL A 122 24.83 13.99 -18.75
C VAL A 122 25.51 13.96 -20.11
N LYS A 123 26.44 14.89 -20.35
CA LYS A 123 27.04 15.13 -21.67
C LYS A 123 28.48 14.61 -21.81
N GLY A 124 29.10 14.20 -20.70
CA GLY A 124 30.49 13.76 -20.67
C GLY A 124 30.79 12.96 -19.40
N PRO A 125 32.07 12.63 -19.14
CA PRO A 125 32.47 11.85 -17.97
C PRO A 125 32.51 12.66 -16.66
N HIS A 126 32.73 13.97 -16.73
CA HIS A 126 32.88 14.84 -15.56
C HIS A 126 31.54 15.41 -15.11
N ASN A 127 30.89 14.78 -14.13
CA ASN A 127 29.60 15.20 -13.57
C ASN A 127 29.58 15.13 -12.03
N ALA A 128 30.75 15.26 -11.40
CA ALA A 128 30.89 15.00 -9.98
C ALA A 128 30.21 16.09 -9.15
N ASN A 129 30.33 17.34 -9.57
CA ASN A 129 29.70 18.46 -8.90
C ASN A 129 28.19 18.47 -9.16
N LEU A 130 27.75 18.17 -10.39
CA LEU A 130 26.33 17.95 -10.70
C LEU A 130 25.71 16.87 -9.79
N ALA A 131 26.37 15.72 -9.64
CA ALA A 131 25.93 14.62 -8.78
C ALA A 131 25.84 15.05 -7.31
N ARG A 132 26.88 15.73 -6.79
CA ARG A 132 26.90 16.28 -5.42
C ARG A 132 25.73 17.23 -5.17
N MET A 133 25.47 18.17 -6.08
CA MET A 133 24.40 19.14 -5.93
C MET A 133 23.02 18.47 -6.00
N LEU A 134 22.83 17.53 -6.91
CA LEU A 134 21.59 16.77 -7.02
C LEU A 134 21.34 15.94 -5.75
N LEU A 135 22.35 15.25 -5.24
CA LEU A 135 22.23 14.46 -4.01
C LEU A 135 21.90 15.35 -2.81
N ASN A 136 22.58 16.50 -2.68
CA ASN A 136 22.27 17.48 -1.65
C ASN A 136 20.81 17.96 -1.74
N HIS A 137 20.32 18.25 -2.95
CA HIS A 137 18.92 18.65 -3.16
C HIS A 137 17.95 17.53 -2.76
N ILE A 138 18.24 16.28 -3.15
CA ILE A 138 17.42 15.11 -2.80
C ILE A 138 17.36 14.88 -1.28
N GLN A 139 18.47 15.10 -0.57
CA GLN A 139 18.56 14.91 0.88
C GLN A 139 17.96 16.07 1.68
N THR A 140 18.06 17.30 1.18
CA THR A 140 17.58 18.50 1.87
C THR A 140 16.08 18.76 1.67
N GLY A 141 15.49 18.26 0.57
CA GLY A 141 14.11 18.56 0.20
C GLY A 141 13.10 17.45 0.53
N HIS A 142 11.97 17.82 1.16
CA HIS A 142 10.79 16.94 1.34
C HIS A 142 9.88 16.93 0.08
N HIS A 143 10.42 16.57 -1.07
CA HIS A 143 9.65 16.42 -2.33
C HIS A 143 9.78 14.99 -2.88
N THR A 144 8.80 14.56 -3.68
CA THR A 144 8.69 13.18 -4.20
C THR A 144 9.10 13.04 -5.66
N SER A 145 9.61 14.11 -6.29
CA SER A 145 9.98 14.14 -7.71
C SER A 145 11.04 13.10 -8.06
N ASN A 146 10.94 12.47 -9.23
CA ASN A 146 12.02 11.66 -9.78
C ASN A 146 12.94 12.52 -10.66
N PHE A 147 14.18 12.08 -10.82
CA PHE A 147 15.18 12.74 -11.65
C PHE A 147 15.55 11.81 -12.79
N TRP A 148 15.23 12.22 -14.01
CA TRP A 148 15.57 11.46 -15.21
C TRP A 148 16.88 11.96 -15.77
N ILE A 149 17.90 11.13 -15.68
CA ILE A 149 19.21 11.42 -16.24
C ILE A 149 19.18 11.05 -17.71
N ARG A 150 19.25 12.06 -18.57
CA ARG A 150 19.28 11.88 -20.02
C ARG A 150 20.70 11.51 -20.42
N VAL A 151 20.86 10.29 -20.93
CA VAL A 151 22.13 9.75 -21.42
C VAL A 151 21.91 9.15 -22.81
N PRO A 152 22.70 9.53 -23.81
CA PRO A 152 22.59 8.93 -25.14
C PRO A 152 23.18 7.53 -25.15
N LEU A 153 22.62 6.66 -25.99
CA LEU A 153 23.11 5.29 -26.15
C LEU A 153 24.57 5.28 -26.66
N MET A 154 24.90 6.19 -27.59
CA MET A 154 26.26 6.45 -28.06
C MET A 154 26.59 7.94 -27.93
N ALA A 155 27.85 8.30 -27.69
CA ALA A 155 28.21 9.70 -27.50
C ALA A 155 28.10 10.48 -28.81
N SER A 156 27.80 11.77 -28.73
CA SER A 156 27.67 12.62 -29.92
C SER A 156 28.99 12.78 -30.69
N GLU A 157 30.13 12.70 -29.99
CA GLU A 157 31.47 12.70 -30.59
C GLU A 157 31.67 11.48 -31.50
N ASP A 158 31.19 10.32 -31.08
CA ASP A 158 31.36 9.04 -31.79
C ASP A 158 30.40 8.92 -32.98
N MET A 159 29.28 9.69 -32.97
CA MET A 159 28.30 9.77 -34.05
C MET A 159 28.54 10.93 -35.03
N ARG A 160 29.65 11.67 -34.91
CA ARG A 160 29.92 12.80 -35.80
C ARG A 160 30.19 12.31 -37.22
N GLU A 161 29.71 13.05 -38.22
CA GLU A 161 30.07 12.76 -39.61
C GLU A 161 31.58 12.96 -39.80
N ASP A 162 32.23 12.05 -40.53
CA ASP A 162 33.68 12.06 -40.77
C ASP A 162 34.05 13.11 -41.84
N LEU A 163 33.85 14.38 -41.49
CA LEU A 163 34.05 15.54 -42.36
C LEU A 163 35.30 16.36 -41.98
N ILE A 164 35.93 16.07 -40.84
CA ILE A 164 37.07 16.84 -40.31
C ILE A 164 38.37 16.13 -40.70
N GLU A 165 38.99 16.56 -41.80
CA GLU A 165 40.17 15.91 -42.40
C GLU A 165 41.35 15.72 -41.42
N ASN A 166 41.55 16.66 -40.50
CA ASN A 166 42.65 16.62 -39.53
C ASN A 166 42.34 15.82 -38.25
N GLU A 167 41.10 15.37 -38.08
CA GLU A 167 40.65 14.55 -36.96
C GLU A 167 39.72 13.47 -37.53
N PRO A 168 40.25 12.43 -38.21
CA PRO A 168 39.42 11.35 -38.71
C PRO A 168 38.73 10.62 -37.56
N ASN A 169 37.51 10.12 -37.78
CA ASN A 169 36.89 9.20 -36.83
C ASN A 169 37.75 7.94 -36.67
N THR A 170 38.02 7.55 -35.43
CA THR A 170 38.61 6.25 -35.13
C THR A 170 37.70 5.16 -35.68
N CYS A 171 38.21 4.37 -36.64
CA CYS A 171 37.44 3.33 -37.30
C CYS A 171 36.85 2.37 -36.26
N ILE A 172 35.56 2.05 -36.41
CA ILE A 172 34.69 1.32 -35.46
C ILE A 172 35.14 -0.14 -35.20
N ASP A 173 36.20 -0.62 -35.86
CA ASP A 173 36.39 -2.06 -36.06
C ASP A 173 37.11 -2.85 -34.94
N ASP A 174 37.64 -2.27 -33.84
CA ASP A 174 38.33 -3.12 -32.84
C ASP A 174 38.36 -2.65 -31.38
N ASP A 175 37.92 -1.42 -31.02
CA ASP A 175 38.04 -0.96 -29.64
C ASP A 175 36.71 -1.04 -28.88
N ALA A 176 36.49 -2.18 -28.22
CA ALA A 176 35.29 -2.45 -27.40
C ALA A 176 35.07 -1.43 -26.26
N GLY A 177 36.01 -0.54 -25.99
CA GLY A 177 35.87 0.56 -25.03
C GLY A 177 35.03 1.74 -25.54
N VAL A 178 34.92 1.95 -26.85
CA VAL A 178 34.20 3.10 -27.44
C VAL A 178 32.69 2.96 -27.24
N ASP A 179 32.14 1.77 -27.49
CA ASP A 179 30.70 1.48 -27.37
C ASP A 179 30.16 1.58 -25.92
N GLU A 180 31.03 1.57 -24.90
CA GLU A 180 30.64 1.54 -23.49
C GLU A 180 30.81 2.88 -22.75
N LYS A 181 31.32 3.92 -23.43
CA LYS A 181 31.70 5.21 -22.83
C LYS A 181 30.53 5.87 -22.11
N THR A 182 29.35 5.93 -22.74
CA THR A 182 28.14 6.57 -22.17
C THR A 182 27.59 5.82 -20.95
N TRP A 183 27.70 4.49 -20.91
CA TRP A 183 27.32 3.71 -19.74
C TRP A 183 28.23 4.00 -18.55
N SER A 184 29.53 4.21 -18.80
CA SER A 184 30.48 4.58 -17.74
C SER A 184 30.15 5.92 -17.09
N TRP A 185 29.63 6.88 -17.88
CA TRP A 185 29.16 8.18 -17.39
C TRP A 185 27.98 8.01 -16.44
N TRP A 186 26.97 7.24 -16.88
CA TRP A 186 25.82 6.88 -16.05
C TRP A 186 26.25 6.16 -14.77
N HIS A 187 27.14 5.18 -14.89
CA HIS A 187 27.63 4.40 -13.76
C HIS A 187 28.35 5.28 -12.73
N SER A 188 29.25 6.15 -13.17
CA SER A 188 29.95 7.08 -12.29
C SER A 188 28.97 8.03 -11.59
N PHE A 189 28.02 8.59 -12.36
CA PHE A 189 27.03 9.52 -11.84
C PHE A 189 26.13 8.90 -10.76
N ARG A 190 25.53 7.73 -11.02
CA ARG A 190 24.66 7.06 -10.03
C ARG A 190 25.42 6.60 -8.79
N THR A 191 26.69 6.25 -8.94
CA THR A 191 27.54 5.79 -7.84
C THR A 191 27.85 6.94 -6.89
N LEU A 192 28.19 8.13 -7.44
CA LEU A 192 28.34 9.36 -6.67
C LEU A 192 27.04 9.76 -5.95
N CYS A 193 25.89 9.43 -6.53
CA CYS A 193 24.58 9.65 -5.93
C CYS A 193 24.12 8.52 -4.99
N ASP A 194 25.01 7.60 -4.60
CA ASP A 194 24.73 6.48 -3.68
C ASP A 194 23.51 5.63 -4.11
N TYR A 195 23.40 5.35 -5.42
CA TYR A 195 22.34 4.53 -6.00
C TYR A 195 20.91 4.99 -5.61
N ASN A 196 20.70 6.29 -5.41
CA ASN A 196 19.42 6.81 -4.95
C ASN A 196 18.27 6.40 -5.89
N LYS A 197 17.22 5.76 -5.33
CA LYS A 197 16.06 5.25 -6.09
C LYS A 197 15.28 6.31 -6.89
N ARG A 198 15.44 7.59 -6.56
CA ARG A 198 14.79 8.71 -7.28
C ARG A 198 15.53 9.09 -8.57
N ILE A 199 16.75 8.61 -8.76
CA ILE A 199 17.55 8.85 -9.94
C ILE A 199 17.33 7.69 -10.90
N CYS A 200 16.69 7.98 -12.03
CA CYS A 200 16.34 7.01 -13.05
C CYS A 200 16.96 7.41 -14.38
N LEU A 201 17.05 6.45 -15.29
CA LEU A 201 17.65 6.64 -16.60
C LEU A 201 16.59 7.00 -17.65
N ALA A 202 16.88 8.04 -18.43
CA ALA A 202 16.18 8.37 -19.67
C ALA A 202 17.15 8.17 -20.84
N ILE A 203 17.04 7.03 -21.53
CA ILE A 203 18.00 6.65 -22.57
C ILE A 203 17.63 7.30 -23.90
N GLU A 204 18.57 7.98 -24.55
CA GLU A 204 18.35 8.59 -25.87
C GLU A 204 18.89 7.70 -26.98
N ILE A 205 18.00 7.31 -27.90
CA ILE A 205 18.31 6.38 -29.00
C ILE A 205 18.75 7.19 -30.22
N GLY A 206 19.98 6.96 -30.68
CA GLY A 206 20.57 7.58 -31.87
C GLY A 206 20.10 6.94 -33.18
N ALA A 207 20.57 7.47 -34.31
CA ALA A 207 20.26 6.90 -35.62
C ALA A 207 21.04 5.59 -35.87
N ASP A 208 22.26 5.53 -35.36
CA ASP A 208 23.10 4.34 -35.37
C ASP A 208 22.90 3.54 -34.07
N MET A 209 22.95 2.22 -34.17
CA MET A 209 22.71 1.29 -33.06
C MET A 209 24.01 0.58 -32.67
N PRO A 210 24.36 0.51 -31.38
CA PRO A 210 25.52 -0.26 -30.92
C PRO A 210 25.24 -1.77 -31.00
N SER A 211 26.25 -2.58 -30.65
CA SER A 211 26.13 -4.03 -30.54
C SER A 211 25.06 -4.47 -29.51
N ASP A 212 24.47 -5.66 -29.71
CA ASP A 212 23.44 -6.22 -28.81
C ASP A 212 23.96 -6.33 -27.36
N ALA A 213 25.25 -6.62 -27.15
CA ALA A 213 25.88 -6.71 -25.83
C ALA A 213 25.81 -5.39 -25.02
N VAL A 214 25.97 -4.26 -25.71
CA VAL A 214 25.87 -2.92 -25.11
C VAL A 214 24.42 -2.64 -24.74
N ILE A 215 23.47 -3.01 -25.61
CA ILE A 215 22.04 -2.85 -25.36
C ILE A 215 21.63 -3.67 -24.13
N ASP A 216 22.03 -4.93 -24.04
CA ASP A 216 21.69 -5.83 -22.92
C ASP A 216 22.24 -5.32 -21.59
N LYS A 217 23.41 -4.69 -21.62
CA LYS A 217 23.99 -4.01 -20.44
C LYS A 217 23.11 -2.87 -19.93
N TRP A 218 22.49 -2.09 -20.82
CA TRP A 218 21.52 -1.07 -20.43
C TRP A 218 20.20 -1.65 -19.92
N LEU A 219 19.80 -2.85 -20.36
CA LEU A 219 18.55 -3.48 -19.93
C LEU A 219 18.53 -3.93 -18.45
N GLY A 220 19.67 -3.90 -17.76
CA GLY A 220 19.79 -4.08 -16.29
C GLY A 220 19.74 -2.78 -15.46
N GLU A 221 19.51 -1.64 -16.13
CA GLU A 221 19.50 -0.29 -15.56
C GLU A 221 18.08 0.20 -15.24
N PRO A 222 17.90 1.17 -14.32
CA PRO A 222 16.58 1.71 -13.97
C PRO A 222 16.05 2.67 -15.07
N ILE A 223 15.85 2.15 -16.28
CA ILE A 223 15.26 2.87 -17.42
C ILE A 223 13.79 3.17 -17.10
N LYS A 224 13.44 4.46 -17.09
CA LYS A 224 12.05 4.93 -16.97
C LYS A 224 11.53 5.59 -18.24
N ALA A 225 12.43 6.12 -19.06
CA ALA A 225 12.06 6.73 -20.33
C ALA A 225 13.03 6.38 -21.46
N ALA A 226 12.52 6.35 -22.68
CA ALA A 226 13.29 6.24 -23.91
C ALA A 226 12.98 7.43 -24.82
N ILE A 227 14.01 8.21 -25.15
CA ILE A 227 13.92 9.39 -25.99
C ILE A 227 14.18 8.99 -27.43
N LEU A 228 13.21 9.26 -28.29
CA LEU A 228 13.20 8.96 -29.72
C LEU A 228 13.25 10.26 -30.52
N PRO A 229 14.42 10.64 -31.06
CA PRO A 229 14.51 11.73 -32.01
C PRO A 229 13.74 11.41 -33.29
N THR A 230 13.00 12.37 -33.84
CA THR A 230 12.32 12.19 -35.14
C THR A 230 13.27 11.87 -36.29
N SER A 231 14.56 12.14 -36.13
CA SER A 231 15.62 11.85 -37.10
C SER A 231 15.88 10.37 -37.33
N ILE A 232 15.56 9.49 -36.36
CA ILE A 232 15.81 8.05 -36.46
C ILE A 232 14.73 7.32 -37.26
N PHE A 233 13.60 7.98 -37.53
CA PHE A 233 12.49 7.39 -38.27
C PHE A 233 12.76 7.46 -39.77
N LEU A 234 12.75 6.29 -40.40
CA LEU A 234 12.78 6.09 -41.84
C LEU A 234 11.41 6.34 -42.46
N THR A 235 11.38 6.61 -43.76
CA THR A 235 10.12 6.80 -44.51
C THR A 235 9.75 5.54 -45.28
N ASN A 236 8.54 5.02 -45.07
CA ASN A 236 8.05 3.87 -45.84
C ASN A 236 7.55 4.28 -47.24
N LYS A 237 7.20 3.29 -48.09
CA LYS A 237 6.67 3.54 -49.45
C LYS A 237 5.42 4.44 -49.50
N LYS A 238 4.67 4.58 -48.41
CA LYS A 238 3.46 5.40 -48.29
C LYS A 238 3.74 6.79 -47.67
N GLY A 239 4.99 7.12 -47.41
CA GLY A 239 5.41 8.39 -46.81
C GLY A 239 5.21 8.48 -45.28
N PHE A 240 4.98 7.37 -44.58
CA PHE A 240 4.82 7.36 -43.11
C PHE A 240 6.13 7.02 -42.39
N PRO A 241 6.34 7.57 -41.17
CA PRO A 241 7.50 7.25 -40.34
C PRO A 241 7.47 5.79 -39.86
N VAL A 242 8.60 5.09 -40.00
CA VAL A 242 8.82 3.72 -39.52
C VAL A 242 10.24 3.58 -38.97
N LEU A 243 10.49 2.57 -38.12
CA LEU A 243 11.82 2.28 -37.57
C LEU A 243 12.47 1.09 -38.28
N SER A 244 13.80 1.04 -38.28
CA SER A 244 14.54 -0.13 -38.76
C SER A 244 14.32 -1.34 -37.86
N LYS A 245 14.72 -2.55 -38.30
CA LYS A 245 14.56 -3.78 -37.51
C LYS A 245 15.38 -3.76 -36.21
N ALA A 246 16.58 -3.19 -36.24
CA ALA A 246 17.42 -3.02 -35.05
C ALA A 246 16.73 -2.11 -34.01
N HIS A 247 16.14 -1.00 -34.45
CA HIS A 247 15.38 -0.11 -33.58
C HIS A 247 14.11 -0.79 -33.05
N GLN A 248 13.37 -1.53 -33.88
CA GLN A 248 12.18 -2.27 -33.41
C GLN A 248 12.52 -3.23 -32.28
N ARG A 249 13.69 -3.91 -32.34
CA ARG A 249 14.15 -4.86 -31.32
C ARG A 249 14.30 -4.21 -29.95
N ILE A 250 15.03 -3.09 -29.86
CA ILE A 250 15.20 -2.37 -28.59
C ILE A 250 13.88 -1.81 -28.07
N ILE A 251 13.01 -1.31 -28.96
CA ILE A 251 11.68 -0.82 -28.58
C ILE A 251 10.82 -1.93 -27.96
N PHE A 252 10.87 -3.16 -28.48
CA PHE A 252 10.18 -4.30 -27.87
C PHE A 252 10.72 -4.64 -26.48
N SER A 253 12.04 -4.58 -26.26
CA SER A 253 12.63 -4.74 -24.93
C SER A 253 12.18 -3.64 -23.98
N LEU A 254 12.11 -2.39 -24.44
CA LEU A 254 11.63 -1.26 -23.65
C LEU A 254 10.13 -1.33 -23.33
N PHE A 255 9.31 -1.92 -24.22
CA PHE A 255 7.91 -2.24 -23.89
C PHE A 255 7.80 -3.26 -22.76
N LYS A 256 8.70 -4.25 -22.69
CA LYS A 256 8.74 -5.20 -21.56
C LYS A 256 9.11 -4.51 -20.26
N LEU A 257 9.96 -3.48 -20.30
CA LEU A 257 10.30 -2.65 -19.13
C LEU A 257 9.25 -1.59 -18.77
N GLU A 258 8.17 -1.49 -19.55
CA GLU A 258 7.11 -0.48 -19.39
C GLU A 258 7.65 0.97 -19.38
N ALA A 259 8.70 1.22 -20.17
CA ALA A 259 9.29 2.55 -20.28
C ALA A 259 8.34 3.56 -20.96
N GLN A 260 8.42 4.82 -20.56
CA GLN A 260 7.71 5.92 -21.22
C GLN A 260 8.49 6.39 -22.45
N PHE A 261 7.82 6.67 -23.56
CA PHE A 261 8.49 7.09 -24.80
C PHE A 261 8.38 8.59 -25.00
N ILE A 262 9.49 9.25 -25.28
CA ILE A 262 9.56 10.71 -25.42
C ILE A 262 10.01 11.06 -26.83
N PHE A 263 9.16 11.76 -27.59
CA PHE A 263 9.51 12.17 -28.95
C PHE A 263 10.17 13.54 -28.93
N THR A 264 11.39 13.65 -29.47
CA THR A 264 12.16 14.91 -29.55
C THR A 264 12.49 15.29 -30.99
N GLY A 265 12.80 16.57 -31.25
CA GLY A 265 13.08 17.09 -32.60
C GLY A 265 11.84 17.57 -33.37
N THR A 266 12.05 18.15 -34.56
CA THR A 266 10.99 18.69 -35.43
C THR A 266 10.37 17.61 -36.34
N SER A 267 9.19 17.85 -36.93
CA SER A 267 8.64 16.88 -37.90
C SER A 267 9.50 16.84 -39.16
N ARG A 268 10.09 15.69 -39.47
CA ARG A 268 10.78 15.44 -40.75
C ARG A 268 9.86 14.91 -41.86
N HIS A 269 8.67 14.47 -41.49
CA HIS A 269 7.65 13.96 -42.40
C HIS A 269 6.58 15.04 -42.60
N THR A 270 6.95 16.14 -43.25
CA THR A 270 6.16 17.39 -43.32
C THR A 270 4.79 17.23 -43.98
N GLU A 271 4.64 16.28 -44.90
CA GLU A 271 3.37 15.94 -45.54
C GLU A 271 2.43 15.11 -44.64
N LYS A 272 2.90 14.69 -43.47
CA LYS A 272 2.15 13.90 -42.49
C LYS A 272 2.04 14.65 -41.15
N ASP A 273 0.97 14.37 -40.43
CA ASP A 273 0.78 14.89 -39.07
C ASP A 273 1.81 14.27 -38.10
N PHE A 274 2.25 15.04 -37.09
CA PHE A 274 3.17 14.56 -36.05
C PHE A 274 2.59 13.39 -35.25
N ARG A 275 1.27 13.25 -35.23
CA ARG A 275 0.59 12.08 -34.67
C ARG A 275 1.01 10.75 -35.32
N SER A 276 1.53 10.77 -36.55
CA SER A 276 1.96 9.55 -37.25
C SER A 276 3.11 8.80 -36.55
N TYR A 277 4.01 9.50 -35.85
CA TYR A 277 5.07 8.85 -35.06
C TYR A 277 4.48 8.07 -33.88
N LEU A 278 3.50 8.65 -33.19
CA LEU A 278 2.77 8.01 -32.09
C LEU A 278 2.00 6.79 -32.59
N GLN A 279 1.27 6.92 -33.70
CA GLN A 279 0.53 5.83 -34.33
C GLN A 279 1.45 4.65 -34.70
N TYR A 280 2.67 4.93 -35.16
CA TYR A 280 3.63 3.87 -35.46
C TYR A 280 4.09 3.12 -34.20
N LEU A 281 4.31 3.84 -33.09
CA LEU A 281 4.65 3.19 -31.81
C LEU A 281 3.49 2.37 -31.25
N GLU A 282 2.25 2.87 -31.36
CA GLU A 282 1.04 2.12 -31.02
C GLU A 282 0.90 0.86 -31.89
N TYR A 283 1.20 0.98 -33.19
CA TYR A 283 1.24 -0.17 -34.11
C TYR A 283 2.29 -1.20 -33.66
N LEU A 284 3.49 -0.79 -33.28
CA LEU A 284 4.50 -1.72 -32.76
C LEU A 284 4.02 -2.41 -31.47
N ASN A 285 3.43 -1.66 -30.53
CA ASN A 285 2.92 -2.24 -29.29
C ASN A 285 1.79 -3.25 -29.53
N GLN A 286 0.90 -3.00 -30.49
CA GLN A 286 -0.16 -3.94 -30.87
C GLN A 286 0.37 -5.20 -31.56
N ASN A 287 1.48 -5.08 -32.32
CA ASN A 287 2.08 -6.19 -33.06
C ASN A 287 3.27 -6.83 -32.32
N ARG A 288 3.40 -6.60 -31.01
CA ARG A 288 4.41 -7.28 -30.20
C ARG A 288 4.04 -8.77 -30.02
N PRO A 289 5.01 -9.66 -29.81
CA PRO A 289 4.73 -11.05 -29.47
C PRO A 289 3.79 -11.15 -28.28
N THR A 290 2.75 -11.98 -28.40
CA THR A 290 1.81 -12.23 -27.30
C THR A 290 2.55 -12.91 -26.15
N PRO A 291 2.29 -12.51 -24.89
CA PRO A 291 2.95 -13.13 -23.75
C PRO A 291 2.60 -14.62 -23.69
N ASN A 292 3.61 -15.45 -23.43
CA ASN A 292 3.41 -16.89 -23.27
C ASN A 292 2.74 -17.21 -21.91
N ALA A 293 2.40 -18.48 -21.65
CA ALA A 293 1.74 -18.89 -20.41
C ALA A 293 2.55 -18.51 -19.15
N TYR A 294 3.88 -18.61 -19.22
CA TYR A 294 4.77 -18.22 -18.14
C TYR A 294 4.75 -16.70 -17.89
N GLU A 295 4.85 -15.89 -18.95
CA GLU A 295 4.78 -14.43 -18.85
C GLU A 295 3.41 -13.94 -18.36
N LEU A 296 2.32 -14.63 -18.74
CA LEU A 296 0.97 -14.31 -18.24
C LEU A 296 0.81 -14.61 -16.75
N PHE A 297 1.36 -15.73 -16.28
CA PHE A 297 1.34 -16.10 -14.86
C PHE A 297 2.26 -15.18 -14.03
N ALA A 298 3.45 -14.87 -14.55
CA ALA A 298 4.45 -14.06 -13.87
C ALA A 298 4.11 -12.56 -13.83
N LYS A 299 3.06 -12.13 -14.53
CA LYS A 299 2.66 -10.73 -14.59
C LYS A 299 2.33 -10.17 -13.20
N GLY A 300 3.02 -9.11 -12.80
CA GLY A 300 2.94 -8.49 -11.48
C GLY A 300 4.03 -8.97 -10.50
N TYR A 301 4.80 -10.00 -10.85
CA TYR A 301 5.92 -10.51 -10.05
C TYR A 301 7.30 -10.07 -10.57
N GLU A 302 7.35 -9.32 -11.67
CA GLU A 302 8.61 -8.87 -12.28
C GLU A 302 9.47 -8.06 -11.30
N ASP A 303 10.66 -8.60 -10.99
CA ASP A 303 11.60 -8.10 -9.98
C ASP A 303 11.02 -7.96 -8.56
N TYR A 304 9.91 -8.63 -8.26
CA TYR A 304 9.31 -8.65 -6.91
C TYR A 304 10.04 -9.67 -6.02
N LEU A 305 10.66 -9.18 -4.94
CA LEU A 305 11.41 -9.99 -3.99
C LEU A 305 10.48 -10.76 -3.05
N GLN A 306 10.62 -12.08 -3.01
CA GLN A 306 9.88 -12.96 -2.11
C GLN A 306 10.84 -13.78 -1.26
N SER A 307 10.46 -14.04 -0.01
CA SER A 307 11.18 -15.02 0.80
C SER A 307 11.00 -16.42 0.19
N PRO A 308 12.07 -17.22 0.02
CA PRO A 308 11.92 -18.61 -0.38
C PRO A 308 11.05 -19.36 0.64
N LEU A 309 10.14 -20.20 0.14
CA LEU A 309 9.28 -21.01 1.00
C LEU A 309 10.13 -21.97 1.85
N GLN A 310 9.60 -22.37 3.01
CA GLN A 310 10.23 -23.34 3.92
C GLN A 310 9.22 -24.42 4.34
N PRO A 311 8.74 -25.29 3.41
CA PRO A 311 7.61 -26.20 3.68
C PRO A 311 7.89 -27.23 4.78
N LEU A 312 9.15 -27.52 5.09
CA LEU A 312 9.50 -28.38 6.22
C LEU A 312 9.27 -27.68 7.57
N MET A 313 9.67 -26.42 7.68
CA MET A 313 9.55 -25.61 8.90
C MET A 313 8.12 -25.12 9.10
N ASP A 314 7.51 -24.61 8.05
CA ASP A 314 6.19 -23.99 8.08
C ASP A 314 5.13 -24.90 7.45
N ASN A 315 3.87 -24.75 7.86
CA ASN A 315 2.76 -25.42 7.21
C ASN A 315 2.20 -24.49 6.13
N LEU A 316 2.31 -24.90 4.86
CA LEU A 316 1.84 -24.11 3.75
C LEU A 316 0.31 -23.93 3.79
N GLU A 317 -0.13 -22.76 3.32
CA GLU A 317 -1.54 -22.41 3.20
C GLU A 317 -2.18 -23.09 1.98
N SER A 318 -3.51 -23.27 2.02
CA SER A 318 -4.27 -23.90 0.92
C SER A 318 -4.06 -23.21 -0.43
N GLN A 319 -4.00 -21.88 -0.47
CA GLN A 319 -3.78 -21.11 -1.70
C GLN A 319 -2.38 -21.32 -2.29
N THR A 320 -1.38 -21.59 -1.44
CA THR A 320 -0.01 -21.88 -1.92
C THR A 320 0.01 -23.20 -2.68
N TYR A 321 -0.64 -24.25 -2.15
CA TYR A 321 -0.81 -25.51 -2.86
C TYR A 321 -1.61 -25.34 -4.16
N GLU A 322 -2.67 -24.52 -4.15
CA GLU A 322 -3.46 -24.25 -5.36
C GLU A 322 -2.63 -23.60 -6.47
N VAL A 323 -1.70 -22.71 -6.13
CA VAL A 323 -0.76 -22.12 -7.10
C VAL A 323 0.16 -23.20 -7.68
N PHE A 324 0.70 -24.09 -6.85
CA PHE A 324 1.52 -25.21 -7.35
C PHE A 324 0.75 -26.16 -8.26
N GLU A 325 -0.53 -26.39 -7.99
CA GLU A 325 -1.40 -27.28 -8.76
C GLU A 325 -1.81 -26.72 -10.13
N LYS A 326 -1.70 -25.40 -10.32
CA LYS A 326 -1.98 -24.76 -11.61
C LYS A 326 -0.96 -25.08 -12.68
N ASP A 327 0.23 -25.58 -12.33
CA ASP A 327 1.27 -25.95 -13.30
C ASP A 327 1.02 -27.37 -13.87
N PRO A 328 0.57 -27.49 -15.13
CA PRO A 328 0.29 -28.79 -15.72
C PRO A 328 1.56 -29.54 -16.15
N ILE A 329 2.66 -28.83 -16.40
CA ILE A 329 3.90 -29.40 -16.94
C ILE A 329 4.61 -30.19 -15.85
N LYS A 330 4.66 -29.65 -14.63
CA LYS A 330 5.26 -30.33 -13.48
C LYS A 330 4.67 -31.73 -13.28
N TYR A 331 3.35 -31.85 -13.08
CA TYR A 331 2.75 -33.14 -12.75
C TYR A 331 2.68 -34.12 -13.92
N SER A 332 2.63 -33.63 -15.17
CA SER A 332 2.70 -34.50 -16.35
C SER A 332 4.10 -35.13 -16.50
N GLN A 333 5.17 -34.39 -16.21
CA GLN A 333 6.52 -34.94 -16.16
C GLN A 333 6.70 -35.97 -15.03
N TYR A 334 6.16 -35.69 -13.83
CA TYR A 334 6.14 -36.68 -12.75
C TYR A 334 5.34 -37.95 -13.12
N GLN A 335 4.17 -37.80 -13.76
CA GLN A 335 3.40 -38.94 -14.27
C GLN A 335 4.22 -39.76 -15.27
N GLN A 336 4.92 -39.11 -16.21
CA GLN A 336 5.74 -39.79 -17.21
C GLN A 336 6.95 -40.51 -16.59
N ALA A 337 7.57 -39.92 -15.56
CA ALA A 337 8.67 -40.54 -14.82
C ALA A 337 8.20 -41.81 -14.08
N VAL A 338 7.06 -41.73 -13.38
CA VAL A 338 6.46 -42.90 -12.70
C VAL A 338 6.04 -43.97 -13.70
N TYR A 339 5.43 -43.58 -14.84
CA TYR A 339 5.02 -44.51 -15.90
C TYR A 339 6.21 -45.32 -16.44
N LYS A 340 7.32 -44.66 -16.78
CA LYS A 340 8.53 -45.34 -17.27
C LYS A 340 9.12 -46.26 -16.20
N CYS A 341 9.20 -45.78 -14.96
CA CYS A 341 9.72 -46.57 -13.84
C CYS A 341 8.89 -47.85 -13.60
N LEU A 342 7.56 -47.77 -13.66
CA LEU A 342 6.68 -48.94 -13.51
C LEU A 342 6.89 -49.99 -14.61
N LEU A 343 7.07 -49.56 -15.86
CA LEU A 343 7.35 -50.47 -16.98
C LEU A 343 8.72 -51.13 -16.87
N ASP A 344 9.73 -50.39 -16.42
CA ASP A 344 11.08 -50.91 -16.24
C ASP A 344 11.17 -51.91 -15.07
N ARG A 345 10.36 -51.71 -14.02
CA ARG A 345 10.35 -52.57 -12.82
C ARG A 345 9.47 -53.80 -12.96
N VAL A 346 8.35 -53.71 -13.69
CA VAL A 346 7.37 -54.80 -13.81
C VAL A 346 7.25 -55.25 -15.28
N PRO A 347 7.89 -56.37 -15.66
CA PRO A 347 7.75 -56.93 -17.00
C PRO A 347 6.31 -57.38 -17.26
N GLU A 348 5.92 -57.45 -18.54
CA GLU A 348 4.52 -57.69 -18.95
C GLU A 348 3.97 -59.01 -18.40
N GLU A 349 4.78 -60.06 -18.29
CA GLU A 349 4.38 -61.35 -17.70
C GLU A 349 3.95 -61.27 -16.22
N GLN A 350 4.35 -60.23 -15.48
CA GLN A 350 4.07 -60.07 -14.05
C GLN A 350 3.03 -58.99 -13.74
N LYS A 351 2.41 -58.42 -14.77
CA LYS A 351 1.47 -57.30 -14.67
C LYS A 351 0.36 -57.48 -13.63
N ASP A 352 -0.24 -58.67 -13.55
CA ASP A 352 -1.37 -58.96 -12.66
C ASP A 352 -0.95 -59.48 -11.29
N THR A 353 0.29 -59.93 -11.12
CA THR A 353 0.78 -60.58 -9.90
C THR A 353 1.68 -59.67 -9.07
N ASN A 354 2.45 -58.79 -9.71
CA ASN A 354 3.41 -57.91 -9.06
C ASN A 354 2.76 -56.56 -8.74
N VAL A 355 2.49 -56.34 -7.45
CA VAL A 355 1.96 -55.07 -6.93
C VAL A 355 3.11 -54.24 -6.42
N GLN A 356 3.38 -53.10 -7.07
CA GLN A 356 4.42 -52.17 -6.65
C GLN A 356 3.92 -51.30 -5.49
N VAL A 357 4.79 -51.07 -4.50
CA VAL A 357 4.53 -50.15 -3.37
C VAL A 357 5.13 -48.79 -3.69
N LEU A 358 4.29 -47.78 -3.86
CA LEU A 358 4.72 -46.41 -4.15
C LEU A 358 4.37 -45.47 -2.99
N MET A 359 5.35 -44.71 -2.50
CA MET A 359 5.14 -43.76 -1.42
C MET A 359 5.37 -42.34 -1.91
N VAL A 360 4.33 -41.50 -1.84
CA VAL A 360 4.43 -40.07 -2.11
C VAL A 360 4.83 -39.37 -0.82
N LEU A 361 6.04 -38.82 -0.78
CA LEU A 361 6.63 -38.17 0.40
C LEU A 361 6.52 -36.65 0.28
N GLY A 362 5.70 -36.04 1.15
CA GLY A 362 5.25 -34.65 1.00
C GLY A 362 4.09 -34.55 0.01
N ALA A 363 3.00 -35.26 0.28
CA ALA A 363 1.90 -35.42 -0.67
C ALA A 363 1.08 -34.13 -0.94
N GLY A 364 1.20 -33.09 -0.11
CA GLY A 364 0.43 -31.85 -0.22
C GLY A 364 -1.07 -32.13 -0.23
N ARG A 365 -1.80 -31.58 -1.21
CA ARG A 365 -3.24 -31.87 -1.42
C ARG A 365 -3.50 -33.05 -2.38
N GLY A 366 -2.46 -33.81 -2.74
CA GLY A 366 -2.58 -35.04 -3.52
C GLY A 366 -2.31 -35.03 -5.04
N PRO A 367 -1.77 -33.97 -5.70
CA PRO A 367 -1.60 -34.00 -7.15
C PRO A 367 -0.63 -35.10 -7.63
N LEU A 368 0.41 -35.42 -6.85
CA LEU A 368 1.34 -36.52 -7.16
C LEU A 368 0.75 -37.91 -6.89
N VAL A 369 -0.18 -38.03 -5.94
CA VAL A 369 -0.97 -39.26 -5.74
C VAL A 369 -1.79 -39.52 -7.00
N ASN A 370 -2.50 -38.49 -7.49
CA ASN A 370 -3.26 -38.55 -8.74
C ASN A 370 -2.38 -38.82 -9.96
N ALA A 371 -1.21 -38.20 -10.06
CA ALA A 371 -0.25 -38.46 -11.15
C ALA A 371 0.23 -39.93 -11.14
N SER A 372 0.52 -40.48 -9.95
CA SER A 372 0.97 -41.87 -9.79
C SER A 372 -0.11 -42.89 -10.15
N LEU A 373 -1.36 -42.64 -9.73
CA LEU A 373 -2.50 -43.48 -10.10
C LEU A 373 -2.77 -43.45 -11.61
N ARG A 374 -2.69 -42.27 -12.24
CA ARG A 374 -2.80 -42.15 -13.71
C ARG A 374 -1.66 -42.86 -14.44
N ALA A 375 -0.43 -42.73 -13.95
CA ALA A 375 0.73 -43.43 -14.49
C ALA A 375 0.55 -44.96 -14.42
N ALA A 376 0.06 -45.48 -13.29
CA ALA A 376 -0.20 -46.91 -13.12
C ALA A 376 -1.31 -47.43 -14.06
N ARG A 377 -2.40 -46.67 -14.23
CA ARG A 377 -3.46 -47.00 -15.21
C ARG A 377 -2.93 -46.97 -16.64
N GLN A 378 -2.08 -46.00 -16.98
CA GLN A 378 -1.47 -45.87 -18.30
C GLN A 378 -0.43 -46.96 -18.59
N ALA A 379 0.36 -47.35 -17.58
CA ALA A 379 1.32 -48.47 -17.66
C ALA A 379 0.61 -49.84 -17.60
N ASP A 380 -0.65 -49.85 -17.19
CA ASP A 380 -1.42 -51.04 -16.88
C ASP A 380 -0.63 -51.95 -15.92
N ARG A 381 -0.30 -51.41 -14.74
CA ARG A 381 0.44 -52.07 -13.65
C ARG A 381 -0.25 -51.86 -12.31
N LYS A 382 -0.21 -52.85 -11.42
CA LYS A 382 -0.81 -52.75 -10.08
C LYS A 382 0.06 -51.93 -9.13
N LEU A 383 -0.59 -51.00 -8.43
CA LEU A 383 0.04 -50.05 -7.52
C LEU A 383 -0.71 -49.97 -6.20
N ARG A 384 0.01 -50.05 -5.07
CA ARG A 384 -0.47 -49.63 -3.74
C ARG A 384 0.25 -48.35 -3.34
N VAL A 385 -0.50 -47.33 -2.90
CA VAL A 385 0.05 -45.99 -2.69
C VAL A 385 -0.03 -45.58 -1.22
N TYR A 386 1.07 -45.03 -0.68
CA TYR A 386 1.07 -44.29 0.59
C TYR A 386 1.24 -42.80 0.32
N ALA A 387 0.38 -41.96 0.90
CA ALA A 387 0.46 -40.51 0.82
C ALA A 387 0.93 -39.96 2.18
N VAL A 388 2.22 -39.68 2.31
CA VAL A 388 2.85 -39.21 3.54
C VAL A 388 2.91 -37.68 3.54
N GLU A 389 2.31 -37.04 4.54
CA GLU A 389 2.27 -35.58 4.67
C GLU A 389 2.36 -35.18 6.15
N LYS A 390 3.19 -34.17 6.46
CA LYS A 390 3.39 -33.66 7.81
C LYS A 390 2.45 -32.51 8.16
N ASN A 391 1.96 -31.76 7.16
CA ASN A 391 1.05 -30.65 7.36
C ASN A 391 -0.36 -31.18 7.66
N PRO A 392 -0.86 -31.07 8.91
CA PRO A 392 -2.14 -31.66 9.29
C PRO A 392 -3.32 -31.05 8.52
N ASN A 393 -3.19 -29.82 8.03
CA ASN A 393 -4.25 -29.16 7.25
C ASN A 393 -4.38 -29.79 5.85
N ALA A 394 -3.25 -30.13 5.22
CA ALA A 394 -3.24 -30.80 3.91
C ALA A 394 -3.70 -32.26 4.04
N VAL A 395 -3.39 -32.92 5.15
CA VAL A 395 -3.90 -34.27 5.49
C VAL A 395 -5.43 -34.31 5.51
N ILE A 396 -6.11 -33.28 6.02
CA ILE A 396 -7.57 -33.21 5.95
C ILE A 396 -8.05 -33.32 4.50
N THR A 397 -7.41 -32.61 3.57
CA THR A 397 -7.73 -32.70 2.15
C THR A 397 -7.46 -34.11 1.59
N LEU A 398 -6.32 -34.72 1.95
CA LEU A 398 -5.96 -36.07 1.51
C LEU A 398 -6.93 -37.14 2.01
N GLU A 399 -7.37 -37.08 3.27
CA GLU A 399 -8.34 -38.05 3.82
C GLU A 399 -9.73 -37.92 3.17
N ASN A 400 -10.16 -36.69 2.84
CA ASN A 400 -11.41 -36.51 2.07
C ASN A 400 -11.27 -37.08 0.66
N TRP A 401 -10.16 -36.81 -0.04
CA TRP A 401 -9.87 -37.43 -1.35
C TRP A 401 -9.82 -38.96 -1.28
N ARG A 402 -9.24 -39.51 -0.22
CA ARG A 402 -9.21 -40.95 0.01
C ARG A 402 -10.62 -41.52 0.18
N PHE A 403 -11.44 -40.88 1.00
CA PHE A 403 -12.80 -41.33 1.28
C PHE A 403 -13.72 -41.24 0.05
N GLU A 404 -13.61 -40.15 -0.72
CA GLU A 404 -14.50 -39.88 -1.86
C GLU A 404 -14.06 -40.58 -3.15
N GLU A 405 -12.75 -40.65 -3.43
CA GLU A 405 -12.24 -40.99 -4.77
C GLU A 405 -11.23 -42.14 -4.78
N TRP A 406 -10.20 -42.12 -3.92
CA TRP A 406 -9.10 -43.09 -4.03
C TRP A 406 -9.39 -44.45 -3.37
N GLY A 407 -10.25 -44.48 -2.36
CA GLY A 407 -10.59 -45.69 -1.59
C GLY A 407 -9.37 -46.35 -0.93
N ASP A 408 -9.42 -47.68 -0.80
CA ASP A 408 -8.40 -48.47 -0.11
C ASP A 408 -7.07 -48.61 -0.87
N GLN A 409 -7.01 -48.15 -2.12
CA GLN A 409 -5.77 -48.17 -2.91
C GLN A 409 -4.72 -47.18 -2.36
N VAL A 410 -5.17 -46.11 -1.68
CA VAL A 410 -4.32 -45.08 -1.09
C VAL A 410 -4.45 -45.12 0.44
N SER A 411 -3.31 -45.20 1.12
CA SER A 411 -3.21 -45.04 2.58
C SER A 411 -2.60 -43.67 2.90
N VAL A 412 -3.38 -42.80 3.55
CA VAL A 412 -2.89 -41.48 3.98
C VAL A 412 -2.16 -41.62 5.32
N VAL A 413 -1.01 -40.96 5.44
CA VAL A 413 -0.12 -41.01 6.61
C VAL A 413 0.20 -39.59 7.06
N SER A 414 -0.32 -39.21 8.22
CA SER A 414 -0.04 -37.91 8.86
C SER A 414 1.25 -37.98 9.68
N CYS A 415 2.39 -37.79 9.04
CA CYS A 415 3.70 -37.93 9.68
C CYS A 415 4.81 -37.18 8.92
N ASP A 416 5.88 -36.81 9.64
CA ASP A 416 7.14 -36.44 9.01
C ASP A 416 7.81 -37.70 8.47
N MET A 417 8.20 -37.69 7.18
CA MET A 417 8.79 -38.85 6.52
C MET A 417 10.07 -39.35 7.20
N ARG A 418 10.77 -38.50 7.94
CA ARG A 418 12.02 -38.85 8.64
C ARG A 418 11.79 -39.66 9.92
N GLU A 419 10.58 -39.58 10.48
CA GLU A 419 10.20 -40.23 11.74
C GLU A 419 9.29 -41.45 11.49
N TRP A 420 8.78 -41.60 10.27
CA TRP A 420 7.78 -42.62 9.97
C TRP A 420 8.38 -44.03 9.94
N ALA A 421 7.83 -44.90 10.80
CA ALA A 421 8.07 -46.34 10.75
C ALA A 421 7.12 -46.99 9.73
N ALA A 422 7.54 -47.04 8.47
CA ALA A 422 6.73 -47.61 7.40
C ALA A 422 6.42 -49.11 7.64
N PRO A 423 5.16 -49.55 7.43
CA PRO A 423 4.76 -50.94 7.67
C PRO A 423 5.36 -51.93 6.67
N GLU A 424 5.86 -51.44 5.54
CA GLU A 424 6.55 -52.19 4.51
C GLU A 424 7.51 -51.28 3.73
N LYS A 425 8.45 -51.86 2.96
CA LYS A 425 9.39 -51.09 2.16
C LYS A 425 8.80 -50.70 0.79
N ALA A 426 9.13 -49.50 0.33
CA ALA A 426 8.74 -48.97 -0.98
C ALA A 426 9.57 -49.54 -2.12
N ASP A 427 8.93 -49.78 -3.27
CA ASP A 427 9.60 -49.96 -4.57
C ASP A 427 9.98 -48.60 -5.18
N ILE A 428 9.10 -47.60 -5.02
CA ILE A 428 9.27 -46.27 -5.58
C ILE A 428 8.90 -45.24 -4.51
N ILE A 429 9.80 -44.30 -4.21
CA ILE A 429 9.46 -43.09 -3.47
C ILE A 429 9.35 -41.91 -4.46
N VAL A 430 8.29 -41.13 -4.36
CA VAL A 430 8.03 -39.96 -5.20
C VAL A 430 7.92 -38.74 -4.31
N SER A 431 8.70 -37.69 -4.59
CA SER A 431 8.67 -36.45 -3.81
C SER A 431 8.84 -35.22 -4.71
N GLU A 432 8.32 -34.10 -4.24
CA GLU A 432 8.53 -32.77 -4.84
C GLU A 432 8.77 -31.81 -3.67
N LEU A 433 10.03 -31.74 -3.27
CA LEU A 433 10.54 -30.96 -2.13
C LEU A 433 11.61 -29.96 -2.62
N LEU A 434 11.52 -29.54 -3.89
CA LEU A 434 12.55 -28.76 -4.54
C LEU A 434 12.21 -27.28 -4.46
N GLY A 435 13.17 -26.48 -3.99
CA GLY A 435 13.09 -25.03 -4.11
C GLY A 435 13.72 -24.53 -5.41
N SER A 436 13.69 -23.21 -5.62
CA SER A 436 14.31 -22.55 -6.78
C SER A 436 15.83 -22.75 -6.92
N PHE A 437 16.51 -23.22 -5.87
CA PHE A 437 17.92 -23.60 -5.89
C PHE A 437 18.11 -25.12 -5.72
N GLY A 438 17.08 -25.91 -6.01
CA GLY A 438 17.08 -27.36 -5.87
C GLY A 438 16.97 -27.79 -4.41
N ASP A 439 18.05 -27.63 -3.63
CA ASP A 439 18.17 -28.18 -2.27
C ASP A 439 17.74 -27.23 -1.13
N ASN A 440 17.35 -25.99 -1.44
CA ASN A 440 17.07 -24.94 -0.45
C ASN A 440 15.78 -25.16 0.37
N GLU A 441 14.97 -26.17 0.03
CA GLU A 441 13.81 -26.63 0.82
C GLU A 441 14.09 -27.95 1.58
N LEU A 442 15.38 -28.32 1.68
CA LEU A 442 15.87 -29.44 2.50
C LEU A 442 15.44 -30.82 2.00
N SER A 443 15.22 -30.95 0.69
CA SER A 443 15.01 -32.25 0.03
C SER A 443 16.07 -33.30 0.41
N PRO A 444 17.40 -32.99 0.46
CA PRO A 444 18.40 -33.99 0.83
C PRO A 444 18.14 -34.58 2.23
N GLU A 445 17.97 -33.74 3.25
CA GLU A 445 17.74 -34.19 4.61
C GLU A 445 16.41 -34.94 4.79
N CYS A 446 15.38 -34.57 4.03
CA CYS A 446 14.09 -35.27 4.05
C CYS A 446 14.19 -36.67 3.44
N LEU A 447 14.84 -36.80 2.28
CA LEU A 447 14.94 -38.08 1.56
C LEU A 447 15.96 -39.02 2.19
N ASP A 448 17.06 -38.50 2.76
CA ASP A 448 18.01 -39.29 3.55
C ASP A 448 17.30 -39.96 4.75
N GLY A 449 16.44 -39.21 5.45
CA GLY A 449 15.65 -39.71 6.57
C GLY A 449 14.50 -40.63 6.16
N ALA A 450 14.13 -40.68 4.87
CA ALA A 450 13.13 -41.60 4.34
C ALA A 450 13.76 -42.86 3.72
N GLN A 451 15.08 -42.88 3.50
CA GLN A 451 15.75 -43.92 2.73
C GLN A 451 15.69 -45.30 3.38
N HIS A 452 15.56 -45.40 4.72
CA HIS A 452 15.55 -46.68 5.44
C HIS A 452 14.34 -47.57 5.10
N PHE A 453 13.23 -47.00 4.62
CA PHE A 453 12.07 -47.75 4.15
C PHE A 453 11.99 -47.87 2.62
N LEU A 454 13.06 -47.54 1.89
CA LEU A 454 13.20 -47.92 0.48
C LEU A 454 13.81 -49.34 0.38
N LYS A 455 13.38 -50.13 -0.61
CA LYS A 455 14.05 -51.40 -0.95
C LYS A 455 15.46 -51.14 -1.49
N ASP A 456 16.33 -52.15 -1.41
CA ASP A 456 17.73 -52.01 -1.85
C ASP A 456 17.84 -51.77 -3.37
N ASP A 457 16.86 -52.27 -4.14
CA ASP A 457 16.68 -52.02 -5.57
C ASP A 457 15.65 -50.91 -5.87
N GLY A 458 15.19 -50.20 -4.85
CA GLY A 458 14.14 -49.19 -4.95
C GLY A 458 14.59 -47.91 -5.66
N VAL A 459 13.64 -47.19 -6.24
CA VAL A 459 13.89 -45.98 -7.02
C VAL A 459 13.36 -44.75 -6.29
N SER A 460 14.15 -43.67 -6.26
CA SER A 460 13.67 -42.35 -5.85
C SER A 460 13.38 -41.49 -7.07
N ILE A 461 12.25 -40.78 -7.05
CA ILE A 461 11.86 -39.78 -8.04
C ILE A 461 11.64 -38.46 -7.27
N PRO A 462 12.50 -37.43 -7.43
CA PRO A 462 13.60 -37.35 -8.39
C PRO A 462 14.83 -38.21 -8.05
N CYS A 463 15.52 -38.71 -9.07
CA CYS A 463 16.77 -39.44 -8.93
C CYS A 463 17.95 -38.52 -8.58
N SER A 464 17.97 -37.30 -9.12
CA SER A 464 19.01 -36.33 -8.81
C SER A 464 18.60 -34.91 -9.17
N TYR A 465 19.25 -33.93 -8.56
CA TYR A 465 19.08 -32.53 -8.92
C TYR A 465 20.37 -31.75 -8.71
N THR A 466 20.57 -30.73 -9.54
CA THR A 466 21.75 -29.87 -9.55
C THR A 466 21.33 -28.41 -9.54
N SER A 467 21.87 -27.62 -8.61
CA SER A 467 21.72 -26.17 -8.58
C SER A 467 22.73 -25.50 -9.50
N PHE A 468 22.39 -24.33 -10.05
CA PHE A 468 23.25 -23.55 -10.94
C PHE A 468 23.34 -22.11 -10.47
N LEU A 469 24.48 -21.46 -10.68
CA LEU A 469 24.70 -20.04 -10.39
C LEU A 469 25.16 -19.28 -11.63
N ALA A 470 24.66 -18.06 -11.82
CA ALA A 470 25.12 -17.12 -12.82
C ALA A 470 25.32 -15.73 -12.21
N PRO A 471 26.46 -15.04 -12.44
CA PRO A 471 26.65 -13.66 -12.00
C PRO A 471 25.68 -12.73 -12.74
N LEU A 472 25.09 -11.76 -12.03
CA LEU A 472 24.20 -10.77 -12.64
C LEU A 472 24.49 -9.35 -12.23
N SER A 473 24.13 -8.44 -13.13
CA SER A 473 24.06 -7.00 -12.89
C SER A 473 22.60 -6.55 -12.90
N SER A 474 22.14 -5.93 -11.80
CA SER A 474 20.87 -5.23 -11.75
C SER A 474 20.89 -4.23 -10.60
N SER A 475 21.02 -2.95 -10.94
CA SER A 475 20.94 -1.88 -9.95
C SER A 475 19.54 -1.69 -9.40
N LYS A 476 18.51 -2.04 -10.19
CA LYS A 476 17.13 -2.10 -9.71
C LYS A 476 17.01 -3.09 -8.56
N LEU A 477 17.39 -4.35 -8.76
CA LEU A 477 17.29 -5.39 -7.74
C LEU A 477 18.17 -5.09 -6.52
N TYR A 478 19.37 -4.52 -6.71
CA TYR A 478 20.21 -4.08 -5.60
C TYR A 478 19.48 -3.08 -4.69
N ASN A 479 18.82 -2.09 -5.29
CA ASN A 479 18.04 -1.10 -4.55
C ASN A 479 16.76 -1.67 -3.91
N GLU A 480 16.10 -2.63 -4.55
CA GLU A 480 14.96 -3.36 -3.95
C GLU A 480 15.42 -4.13 -2.70
N VAL A 481 16.55 -4.84 -2.77
CA VAL A 481 17.13 -5.56 -1.62
C VAL A 481 17.53 -4.58 -0.52
N ARG A 482 18.18 -3.46 -0.86
CA ARG A 482 18.52 -2.38 0.09
C ARG A 482 17.27 -1.80 0.77
N GLY A 483 16.13 -1.82 0.08
CA GLY A 483 14.83 -1.39 0.59
C GLY A 483 14.23 -2.33 1.64
N CYS A 484 14.69 -3.58 1.72
CA CYS A 484 14.24 -4.58 2.69
C CYS A 484 14.89 -4.43 4.09
N ARG A 485 15.47 -3.28 4.40
CA ARG A 485 16.06 -3.02 5.72
C ARG A 485 14.98 -2.98 6.81
N GLU A 486 15.04 -3.93 7.74
CA GLU A 486 14.20 -3.97 8.94
C GLU A 486 14.88 -3.28 10.13
N ARG A 487 14.09 -2.78 11.10
CA ARG A 487 14.62 -1.99 12.23
C ARG A 487 15.30 -2.85 13.30
N ASP A 488 14.78 -4.05 13.56
CA ASP A 488 15.17 -4.88 14.71
C ASP A 488 16.20 -5.96 14.38
N LYS A 489 16.69 -5.99 13.13
CA LYS A 489 17.69 -6.94 12.63
C LYS A 489 19.00 -6.23 12.30
N ASP A 490 20.05 -7.01 12.05
CA ASP A 490 21.31 -6.47 11.53
C ASP A 490 21.01 -5.62 10.27
N PRO A 491 21.53 -4.37 10.20
CA PRO A 491 21.18 -3.43 9.14
C PRO A 491 21.57 -3.90 7.74
N GLU A 492 22.37 -4.96 7.59
CA GLU A 492 22.78 -5.54 6.31
C GLU A 492 22.25 -6.98 6.11
N CYS A 493 21.41 -7.50 7.02
CA CYS A 493 20.96 -8.90 6.95
C CYS A 493 20.23 -9.24 5.65
N HIS A 494 19.53 -8.29 5.05
CA HIS A 494 18.82 -8.43 3.78
C HIS A 494 19.75 -8.77 2.60
N PHE A 495 21.03 -8.39 2.67
CA PHE A 495 22.01 -8.83 1.67
C PHE A 495 22.57 -10.24 1.94
N GLU A 496 22.37 -10.77 3.15
CA GLU A 496 22.82 -12.10 3.55
C GLU A 496 21.74 -13.18 3.38
N THR A 497 20.56 -12.80 2.88
CA THR A 497 19.43 -13.70 2.63
C THR A 497 19.15 -13.85 1.13
N PRO A 498 18.79 -15.06 0.66
CA PRO A 498 18.33 -15.24 -0.72
C PRO A 498 16.87 -14.84 -0.89
N TYR A 499 16.49 -14.50 -2.12
CA TYR A 499 15.11 -14.14 -2.50
C TYR A 499 14.65 -14.92 -3.72
N VAL A 500 13.43 -15.44 -3.72
CA VAL A 500 12.77 -15.90 -4.95
C VAL A 500 12.28 -14.66 -5.69
N VAL A 501 12.66 -14.52 -6.96
CA VAL A 501 12.33 -13.34 -7.75
C VAL A 501 12.23 -13.68 -9.23
N ARG A 502 11.17 -13.19 -9.89
CA ARG A 502 11.08 -13.23 -11.35
C ARG A 502 12.01 -12.16 -11.93
N LEU A 503 13.26 -12.55 -12.17
CA LEU A 503 14.29 -11.67 -12.74
C LEU A 503 13.85 -11.12 -14.11
N HIS A 504 13.70 -9.79 -14.21
CA HIS A 504 13.17 -9.12 -15.40
C HIS A 504 14.08 -8.00 -15.91
N ASN A 505 14.39 -7.01 -15.07
CA ASN A 505 15.36 -5.95 -15.40
C ASN A 505 16.73 -6.31 -14.83
N PHE A 506 17.48 -7.12 -15.57
CA PHE A 506 18.82 -7.56 -15.21
C PHE A 506 19.64 -7.93 -16.46
N HIS A 507 20.96 -7.93 -16.31
CA HIS A 507 21.90 -8.46 -17.28
C HIS A 507 22.62 -9.66 -16.66
N GLN A 508 22.51 -10.83 -17.29
CA GLN A 508 23.30 -12.02 -16.94
C GLN A 508 24.71 -11.88 -17.50
N LEU A 509 25.72 -11.86 -16.63
CA LEU A 509 27.10 -11.51 -17.00
C LEU A 509 27.89 -12.70 -17.56
N ALA A 510 27.47 -13.93 -17.27
CA ALA A 510 28.07 -15.16 -17.78
C ALA A 510 27.06 -16.32 -17.68
N ASP A 511 27.28 -17.37 -18.46
CA ASP A 511 26.40 -18.54 -18.47
C ASP A 511 26.34 -19.26 -17.11
N PRO A 512 25.18 -19.85 -16.74
CA PRO A 512 25.04 -20.54 -15.46
C PRO A 512 25.95 -21.77 -15.35
N LYS A 513 26.69 -21.88 -14.25
CA LYS A 513 27.55 -23.03 -13.92
C LYS A 513 26.95 -23.87 -12.79
N PRO A 514 27.12 -25.21 -12.83
CA PRO A 514 26.60 -26.09 -11.78
C PRO A 514 27.29 -25.81 -10.44
N CYS A 515 26.52 -25.85 -9.35
CA CYS A 515 26.95 -25.55 -7.99
C CYS A 515 26.93 -26.80 -7.11
N PHE A 516 25.75 -27.27 -6.68
CA PHE A 516 25.60 -28.44 -5.82
C PHE A 516 24.72 -29.51 -6.48
N THR A 517 25.12 -30.77 -6.35
CA THR A 517 24.35 -31.93 -6.86
C THR A 517 24.05 -32.90 -5.72
N PHE A 518 22.83 -33.44 -5.74
CA PHE A 518 22.36 -34.50 -4.84
C PHE A 518 21.74 -35.63 -5.66
N THR A 519 21.87 -36.86 -5.16
CA THR A 519 21.39 -38.07 -5.82
C THR A 519 20.67 -38.95 -4.81
N HIS A 520 19.55 -39.54 -5.22
CA HIS A 520 18.66 -40.31 -4.36
C HIS A 520 18.33 -41.66 -5.01
N PRO A 521 18.48 -42.80 -4.28
CA PRO A 521 19.06 -42.91 -2.95
C PRO A 521 20.57 -42.63 -2.93
N THR A 522 21.10 -42.18 -1.78
CA THR A 522 22.52 -41.87 -1.58
C THR A 522 23.22 -42.91 -0.68
N THR A 523 24.52 -43.09 -0.88
CA THR A 523 25.37 -43.82 0.08
C THR A 523 26.12 -42.89 1.02
N ASP A 524 26.23 -41.60 0.68
CA ASP A 524 26.83 -40.55 1.49
C ASP A 524 25.74 -39.63 2.06
N MET A 525 25.58 -39.68 3.40
CA MET A 525 24.57 -38.91 4.15
C MET A 525 25.09 -37.53 4.59
N ASN A 526 26.34 -37.17 4.24
CA ASN A 526 26.84 -35.83 4.51
C ASN A 526 26.32 -34.88 3.43
N ASN A 527 25.41 -33.97 3.81
CA ASN A 527 24.85 -32.97 2.89
C ASN A 527 25.58 -31.62 2.88
N ASN A 528 26.71 -31.49 3.57
CA ASN A 528 27.53 -30.27 3.49
C ASN A 528 28.27 -30.21 2.15
N ARG A 529 28.35 -29.03 1.53
CA ARG A 529 29.02 -28.83 0.22
C ARG A 529 29.85 -27.56 0.23
N TYR A 530 30.91 -27.56 -0.57
CA TYR A 530 31.69 -26.37 -0.90
C TYR A 530 31.99 -26.38 -2.38
N GLN A 531 31.77 -25.24 -3.05
CA GLN A 531 32.08 -25.06 -4.46
C GLN A 531 32.76 -23.71 -4.70
N CYS A 532 33.76 -23.69 -5.58
CA CYS A 532 34.41 -22.49 -6.08
C CYS A 532 34.19 -22.40 -7.58
N LEU A 533 33.44 -21.39 -8.04
CA LEU A 533 33.10 -21.17 -9.44
C LEU A 533 33.80 -19.91 -9.94
N ARG A 534 34.38 -19.98 -11.14
CA ARG A 534 35.02 -18.85 -11.83
C ARG A 534 34.24 -18.54 -13.10
N PHE A 535 33.87 -17.28 -13.30
CA PHE A 535 33.11 -16.81 -14.46
C PHE A 535 33.91 -15.73 -15.20
N SER A 536 34.02 -15.88 -16.52
CA SER A 536 34.60 -14.88 -17.41
C SER A 536 33.47 -14.04 -17.98
N VAL A 537 33.50 -12.72 -17.74
CA VAL A 537 32.38 -11.81 -18.01
C VAL A 537 32.50 -11.11 -19.37
N GLY A 538 33.72 -10.82 -19.83
CA GLY A 538 33.96 -10.31 -21.19
C GLY A 538 33.43 -8.91 -21.49
N CYS A 539 32.93 -8.18 -20.49
CA CYS A 539 32.46 -6.79 -20.59
C CYS A 539 32.69 -6.02 -19.27
N ASN A 540 32.77 -4.69 -19.33
CA ASN A 540 32.79 -3.91 -18.09
C ASN A 540 31.38 -3.88 -17.48
N SER A 541 31.24 -4.11 -16.19
CA SER A 541 29.92 -4.14 -15.54
C SER A 541 30.03 -3.94 -14.03
N VAL A 542 28.90 -4.11 -13.34
CA VAL A 542 28.85 -4.12 -11.87
C VAL A 542 28.13 -5.37 -11.40
N LEU A 543 28.80 -6.18 -10.60
CA LEU A 543 28.21 -7.35 -9.96
C LEU A 543 27.33 -6.91 -8.81
N HIS A 544 26.05 -7.29 -8.86
CA HIS A 544 25.09 -7.02 -7.79
C HIS A 544 24.69 -8.30 -7.04
N GLY A 545 24.88 -9.47 -7.65
CA GLY A 545 24.51 -10.75 -7.05
C GLY A 545 24.68 -11.91 -8.01
N PHE A 546 24.13 -13.06 -7.61
CA PHE A 546 24.09 -14.26 -8.43
C PHE A 546 22.64 -14.74 -8.55
N ALA A 547 22.21 -15.05 -9.78
CA ALA A 547 20.98 -15.79 -10.03
C ALA A 547 21.25 -17.27 -9.76
N GLY A 548 20.31 -17.92 -9.09
CA GLY A 548 20.30 -19.34 -8.85
C GLY A 548 19.15 -20.02 -9.58
N TYR A 549 19.44 -21.19 -10.13
CA TYR A 549 18.50 -22.05 -10.85
C TYR A 549 18.70 -23.49 -10.40
N PHE A 550 17.87 -24.41 -10.90
CA PHE A 550 18.12 -25.84 -10.77
C PHE A 550 17.67 -26.64 -12.00
N GLU A 551 18.24 -27.83 -12.13
CA GLU A 551 17.77 -28.91 -13.00
C GLU A 551 17.58 -30.16 -12.15
N THR A 552 16.55 -30.95 -12.46
CA THR A 552 16.28 -32.23 -11.79
C THR A 552 16.03 -33.32 -12.82
N THR A 553 16.64 -34.47 -12.60
CA THR A 553 16.33 -35.71 -13.32
C THR A 553 15.31 -36.47 -12.49
N LEU A 554 14.06 -36.49 -12.96
CA LEU A 554 13.00 -37.23 -12.31
C LEU A 554 13.26 -38.74 -12.43
N TYR A 555 13.43 -39.22 -13.66
CA TYR A 555 13.79 -40.61 -13.96
C TYR A 555 14.34 -40.72 -15.40
N LYS A 556 15.57 -41.23 -15.55
CA LYS A 556 16.28 -41.36 -16.84
C LYS A 556 16.28 -40.05 -17.66
N ASP A 557 15.58 -40.02 -18.78
CA ASP A 557 15.49 -38.88 -19.71
C ASP A 557 14.38 -37.87 -19.34
N VAL A 558 13.58 -38.15 -18.31
CA VAL A 558 12.51 -37.24 -17.86
C VAL A 558 13.09 -36.23 -16.86
N THR A 559 13.11 -34.95 -17.24
CA THR A 559 13.69 -33.86 -16.45
C THR A 559 12.71 -32.71 -16.21
N LEU A 560 13.03 -31.87 -15.22
CA LEU A 560 12.50 -30.52 -15.07
C LEU A 560 13.67 -29.54 -14.91
N SER A 561 13.54 -28.33 -15.44
CA SER A 561 14.58 -27.30 -15.36
C SER A 561 13.98 -25.90 -15.32
N ILE A 562 14.56 -25.04 -14.50
CA ILE A 562 14.36 -23.58 -14.58
C ILE A 562 15.61 -22.83 -15.05
N LYS A 563 16.68 -23.55 -15.41
CA LYS A 563 17.86 -22.94 -16.03
C LYS A 563 17.43 -22.35 -17.39
N PRO A 564 17.76 -21.10 -17.73
CA PRO A 564 17.23 -20.42 -18.92
C PRO A 564 17.36 -21.21 -20.23
N ASP A 565 18.53 -21.81 -20.48
CA ASP A 565 18.82 -22.50 -21.76
C ASP A 565 18.05 -23.82 -21.93
N THR A 566 17.67 -24.45 -20.82
CA THR A 566 17.04 -25.78 -20.78
C THR A 566 15.66 -25.72 -20.10
N HIS A 567 15.10 -24.52 -19.94
CA HIS A 567 13.90 -24.29 -19.16
C HIS A 567 12.74 -25.14 -19.69
N SER A 568 12.05 -25.85 -18.80
CA SER A 568 10.92 -26.69 -19.18
C SER A 568 9.80 -25.82 -19.79
N PRO A 569 9.39 -26.05 -21.06
CA PRO A 569 8.47 -25.16 -21.74
C PRO A 569 7.11 -25.09 -21.04
N GLY A 570 6.66 -23.88 -20.70
CA GLY A 570 5.35 -23.64 -20.08
C GLY A 570 5.26 -23.94 -18.58
N MET A 571 6.35 -24.37 -17.94
CA MET A 571 6.42 -24.56 -16.49
C MET A 571 6.58 -23.21 -15.79
N PHE A 572 5.82 -22.94 -14.73
CA PHE A 572 5.86 -21.67 -13.98
C PHE A 572 5.85 -21.85 -12.46
N SER A 573 5.99 -23.08 -11.97
CA SER A 573 6.04 -23.41 -10.54
C SER A 573 7.16 -22.70 -9.76
N TRP A 574 8.28 -22.36 -10.41
CA TRP A 574 9.41 -21.74 -9.75
C TRP A 574 9.91 -20.53 -10.52
N PHE A 575 10.18 -19.45 -9.79
CA PHE A 575 11.03 -18.36 -10.26
C PHE A 575 12.47 -18.59 -9.83
N PRO A 576 13.46 -17.96 -10.49
CA PRO A 576 14.86 -17.99 -10.05
C PRO A 576 15.02 -17.49 -8.61
N ILE A 577 16.13 -17.89 -7.98
CA ILE A 577 16.55 -17.34 -6.69
C ILE A 577 17.64 -16.27 -6.91
N LEU A 578 17.70 -15.25 -6.08
CA LEU A 578 18.71 -14.20 -6.10
C LEU A 578 19.55 -14.28 -4.81
N PHE A 579 20.87 -14.29 -4.99
CA PHE A 579 21.83 -14.15 -3.91
C PHE A 579 22.53 -12.77 -3.99
N PRO A 580 22.07 -11.75 -3.27
CA PRO A 580 22.53 -10.36 -3.43
C PRO A 580 23.87 -10.05 -2.72
N LEU A 581 24.73 -9.22 -3.29
CA LEU A 581 25.96 -8.77 -2.62
C LEU A 581 25.70 -7.49 -1.81
N LYS A 582 26.35 -7.37 -0.64
CA LYS A 582 26.28 -6.16 0.20
C LYS A 582 26.73 -4.91 -0.54
N GLN A 583 27.88 -5.03 -1.19
CA GLN A 583 28.51 -3.96 -1.94
C GLN A 583 28.54 -4.38 -3.42
N PRO A 584 28.10 -3.51 -4.34
CA PRO A 584 28.29 -3.73 -5.76
C PRO A 584 29.79 -3.80 -6.07
N ILE A 585 30.21 -4.75 -6.92
CA ILE A 585 31.62 -4.93 -7.28
C ILE A 585 31.79 -4.54 -8.75
N SER A 586 32.59 -3.51 -9.01
CA SER A 586 32.96 -3.15 -10.39
C SER A 586 33.80 -4.26 -11.02
N ILE A 587 33.45 -4.64 -12.24
CA ILE A 587 34.11 -5.68 -13.03
C ILE A 587 34.61 -5.00 -14.31
N SER A 588 35.88 -5.22 -14.62
CA SER A 588 36.48 -4.85 -15.91
C SER A 588 36.35 -6.02 -16.89
N ARG A 589 36.43 -5.74 -18.19
CA ARG A 589 36.35 -6.76 -19.25
C ARG A 589 37.27 -7.96 -19.04
N ASP A 590 38.48 -7.71 -18.52
CA ASP A 590 39.52 -8.72 -18.31
C ASP A 590 39.45 -9.40 -16.92
N ASP A 591 38.55 -8.97 -16.04
CA ASP A 591 38.40 -9.55 -14.71
C ASP A 591 37.60 -10.87 -14.77
N ASP A 592 38.09 -11.88 -14.05
CA ASP A 592 37.31 -13.08 -13.76
C ASP A 592 36.62 -12.96 -12.39
N VAL A 593 35.32 -13.26 -12.37
CA VAL A 593 34.52 -13.30 -11.14
C VAL A 593 34.65 -14.67 -10.52
N THR A 594 35.33 -14.75 -9.37
CA THR A 594 35.40 -15.98 -8.58
C THR A 594 34.44 -15.92 -7.41
N VAL A 595 33.49 -16.86 -7.33
CA VAL A 595 32.55 -17.02 -6.22
C VAL A 595 32.79 -18.33 -5.50
N ARG A 596 32.75 -18.27 -4.17
CA ARG A 596 32.79 -19.43 -3.30
C ARG A 596 31.44 -19.59 -2.64
N PHE A 597 30.89 -20.80 -2.66
CA PHE A 597 29.57 -21.11 -2.10
C PHE A 597 29.69 -22.31 -1.15
N TRP A 598 29.05 -22.22 0.01
CA TRP A 598 29.03 -23.29 1.00
C TRP A 598 27.60 -23.64 1.39
N ARG A 599 27.31 -24.94 1.50
CA ARG A 599 26.12 -25.46 2.16
C ARG A 599 26.51 -26.06 3.51
N CYS A 600 25.97 -25.51 4.59
CA CYS A 600 26.39 -25.83 5.96
C CYS A 600 25.21 -26.29 6.84
N ASN A 601 25.32 -27.45 7.48
CA ASN A 601 24.38 -28.04 8.43
C ASN A 601 25.08 -28.31 9.78
N ASN A 602 24.44 -27.92 10.90
CA ASN A 602 25.02 -27.99 12.26
C ASN A 602 24.27 -28.94 13.22
N GLY A 603 23.37 -29.81 12.75
CA GLY A 603 22.74 -30.87 13.55
C GLY A 603 21.80 -30.46 14.70
N LYS A 604 21.78 -29.18 15.13
CA LYS A 604 20.93 -28.65 16.22
C LYS A 604 19.88 -27.61 15.78
N LYS A 605 19.81 -27.29 14.48
CA LYS A 605 18.83 -26.35 13.92
C LYS A 605 18.31 -26.90 12.59
N ARG A 606 16.99 -26.88 12.40
CA ARG A 606 16.28 -27.30 11.16
C ARG A 606 16.53 -26.38 9.95
N LEU A 607 17.62 -25.60 9.92
CA LEU A 607 18.00 -24.68 8.85
C LEU A 607 19.51 -24.80 8.57
N PRO A 608 19.95 -24.87 7.31
CA PRO A 608 21.35 -24.66 6.97
C PRO A 608 21.75 -23.26 7.44
N LYS A 609 22.82 -23.19 8.23
CA LYS A 609 23.11 -22.01 9.05
C LYS A 609 23.74 -20.85 8.26
N ARG A 610 23.98 -21.03 6.96
CA ARG A 610 24.51 -20.03 6.03
C ARG A 610 24.74 -20.68 4.65
N LEU A 611 24.19 -20.07 3.61
CA LEU A 611 24.88 -20.03 2.32
C LEU A 611 25.83 -18.85 2.40
N SER A 612 27.07 -19.10 2.83
CA SER A 612 28.09 -18.06 2.80
C SER A 612 28.58 -17.91 1.37
N LYS A 613 28.82 -16.66 0.95
CA LYS A 613 29.42 -16.36 -0.34
C LYS A 613 30.56 -15.38 -0.18
N GLU A 614 31.62 -15.62 -0.92
CA GLU A 614 32.75 -14.71 -1.05
C GLU A 614 33.00 -14.53 -2.55
N ALA A 615 32.93 -13.29 -3.03
CA ALA A 615 33.20 -12.93 -4.42
C ALA A 615 34.40 -11.99 -4.46
N LEU A 616 35.42 -12.34 -5.24
CA LEU A 616 36.64 -11.54 -5.38
C LEU A 616 36.96 -11.36 -6.88
N PRO A 617 37.24 -10.14 -7.35
CA PRO A 617 37.86 -9.91 -8.66
C PRO A 617 39.33 -10.36 -8.60
N SER A 618 39.78 -11.08 -9.63
CA SER A 618 41.13 -11.67 -9.69
C SER A 618 42.28 -10.65 -9.70
N SER A 619 42.01 -9.36 -9.93
CA SER A 619 43.00 -8.29 -9.96
C SER A 619 43.49 -7.83 -8.56
N ALA A 620 42.90 -8.33 -7.48
CA ALA A 620 43.44 -8.18 -6.13
C ALA A 620 44.54 -9.23 -5.88
N GLY A 621 45.81 -8.81 -5.99
CA GLY A 621 46.97 -9.71 -5.92
C GLY A 621 47.05 -10.61 -4.67
N PRO A 622 47.79 -11.73 -4.75
CA PRO A 622 47.82 -12.75 -3.70
C PRO A 622 48.60 -12.24 -2.48
N GLN A 623 47.89 -11.75 -1.47
CA GLN A 623 48.51 -11.51 -0.18
C GLN A 623 48.68 -12.87 0.53
N LYS A 624 49.91 -13.41 0.48
CA LYS A 624 50.32 -14.62 1.21
C LYS A 624 49.86 -14.54 2.67
N ARG A 625 48.91 -15.40 3.06
CA ARG A 625 48.75 -15.85 4.45
C ARG A 625 48.68 -17.37 4.45
N GLY A 626 49.65 -17.95 5.15
CA GLY A 626 49.89 -19.37 5.23
C GLY A 626 48.81 -20.14 5.98
N ASP A 627 48.91 -21.45 5.84
CA ASP A 627 48.07 -22.48 6.43
C ASP A 627 47.69 -22.20 7.89
N THR A 628 46.40 -21.92 8.12
CA THR A 628 45.70 -22.17 9.39
C THR A 628 44.18 -22.11 9.14
N PRO A 629 43.38 -23.07 9.63
CA PRO A 629 41.95 -23.06 9.41
C PRO A 629 41.27 -22.10 10.39
N GLY A 630 40.51 -21.14 9.85
CA GLY A 630 39.52 -20.37 10.59
C GLY A 630 39.78 -18.89 10.65
N LEU A 631 39.06 -18.12 9.83
CA LEU A 631 38.52 -16.82 10.23
C LEU A 631 37.28 -16.53 9.37
N GLY A 632 36.13 -17.03 9.83
CA GLY A 632 34.84 -16.49 9.41
C GLY A 632 34.68 -15.08 9.96
N PHE A 633 34.18 -14.15 9.15
CA PHE A 633 33.86 -12.79 9.56
C PHE A 633 32.96 -12.81 10.82
N ARG A 634 33.48 -12.22 11.91
CA ARG A 634 32.83 -12.06 13.22
C ARG A 634 32.70 -10.55 13.48
N MET A 635 31.50 -10.01 13.36
CA MET A 635 31.16 -8.67 13.85
C MET A 635 30.82 -8.79 15.34
N THR A 636 31.69 -8.27 16.21
CA THR A 636 31.33 -7.84 17.56
C THR A 636 31.81 -6.41 17.70
N GLY A 637 30.87 -5.47 17.77
CA GLY A 637 31.14 -4.05 17.97
C GLY A 637 31.59 -3.76 19.40
N GLY A 638 32.65 -2.98 19.51
CA GLY A 638 33.10 -2.31 20.73
C GLY A 638 34.07 -1.17 20.34
N PRO A 639 33.85 0.07 20.78
CA PRO A 639 34.45 1.24 20.15
C PRO A 639 35.93 1.39 20.51
N ARG A 640 36.82 1.41 19.51
CA ARG A 640 38.19 1.89 19.66
C ARG A 640 38.30 3.31 19.12
N LYS A 641 38.32 4.28 20.05
CA LYS A 641 38.76 5.66 19.83
C LYS A 641 40.22 5.66 19.34
N ARG A 642 40.49 6.41 18.27
CA ARG A 642 41.84 6.78 17.84
C ARG A 642 42.45 7.75 18.84
N SER A 643 43.72 7.53 19.17
CA SER A 643 44.58 8.42 19.95
C SER A 643 45.35 9.37 19.03
N SER A 644 45.37 10.67 19.37
CA SER A 644 46.59 11.50 19.24
C SER A 644 46.49 12.76 20.09
N SER A 645 47.48 12.90 20.99
CA SER A 645 48.13 14.12 21.54
C SER A 645 47.30 15.19 22.26
N SER A 646 47.51 15.33 23.58
CA SER A 646 48.32 16.42 24.19
C SER A 646 48.22 16.45 25.74
N SER A 647 49.42 16.50 26.36
CA SER A 647 49.88 17.10 27.63
C SER A 647 48.97 17.38 28.85
N SER A 648 49.50 16.97 30.03
CA SER A 648 49.43 17.60 31.39
C SER A 648 48.05 17.78 32.06
N SER A 649 47.81 17.61 33.36
CA SER A 649 48.61 17.46 34.59
C SER A 649 47.67 17.13 35.77
N SER A 650 48.22 16.44 36.79
CA SER A 650 47.97 16.57 38.25
C SER A 650 46.59 16.30 38.92
N GLY A 651 46.65 15.40 39.93
CA GLY A 651 45.82 15.36 41.16
C GLY A 651 44.69 14.31 41.13
N GLY A 652 44.48 13.40 42.10
CA GLY A 652 45.02 13.17 43.43
C GLY A 652 43.90 12.63 44.34
N GLY A 653 44.13 11.52 45.07
CA GLY A 653 43.30 10.97 46.18
C GLY A 653 42.15 10.05 45.73
N GLY A 654 42.07 8.75 46.08
CA GLY A 654 41.97 8.14 47.43
C GLY A 654 40.49 7.70 47.62
N GLY A 655 40.06 6.54 48.10
CA GLY A 655 40.62 5.32 48.69
C GLY A 655 39.43 4.41 49.13
N ALA A 656 39.70 3.14 49.48
CA ALA A 656 38.83 2.13 50.12
C ALA A 656 37.66 1.54 49.28
N GLY A 657 37.33 0.24 49.28
CA GLY A 657 37.79 -0.93 50.05
C GLY A 657 36.59 -1.81 50.48
N CYS A 658 36.58 -3.09 50.06
CA CYS A 658 35.79 -4.26 50.55
C CYS A 658 34.24 -4.18 50.55
N GLY A 659 33.44 -5.24 50.33
CA GLY A 659 33.65 -6.66 50.11
C GLY A 659 32.29 -7.41 50.07
N GLN A 660 32.28 -8.56 49.36
CA GLN A 660 31.45 -9.78 49.48
C GLN A 660 29.97 -9.75 49.93
N SER A 661 29.08 -10.37 49.11
CA SER A 661 28.24 -11.53 49.49
C SER A 661 27.45 -12.13 48.30
N GLN A 662 27.60 -13.43 48.06
CA GLN A 662 26.65 -14.32 47.33
C GLN A 662 25.59 -14.87 48.32
N PRO A 663 24.67 -15.81 47.95
CA PRO A 663 23.57 -15.83 46.96
C PRO A 663 22.21 -16.10 47.70
N PRO A 664 21.07 -16.50 47.06
CA PRO A 664 20.85 -17.91 46.71
C PRO A 664 19.97 -18.21 45.47
N ASP A 665 19.90 -19.50 45.14
CA ASP A 665 19.36 -20.20 43.98
C ASP A 665 17.83 -20.37 43.87
N SER A 666 17.38 -20.43 42.59
CA SER A 666 16.35 -21.33 41.98
C SER A 666 14.84 -21.14 42.29
N PRO A 667 13.88 -21.55 41.41
CA PRO A 667 14.00 -22.53 40.32
C PRO A 667 13.36 -22.21 38.96
N SER A 668 13.71 -23.09 38.02
CA SER A 668 13.22 -23.34 36.67
C SER A 668 11.70 -23.47 36.51
N GLY A 669 11.17 -22.90 35.43
CA GLY A 669 9.84 -23.16 34.87
C GLY A 669 9.90 -23.23 33.34
N ASP A 670 9.43 -24.35 32.82
CA ASP A 670 9.23 -24.72 31.42
C ASP A 670 8.19 -23.82 30.73
N GLY A 671 8.36 -23.57 29.43
CA GLY A 671 7.44 -22.72 28.67
C GLY A 671 7.97 -22.43 27.26
N GLY A 672 7.53 -23.23 26.29
CA GLY A 672 7.84 -23.04 24.88
C GLY A 672 7.30 -21.72 24.34
N ASP A 673 8.15 -20.98 23.64
CA ASP A 673 7.74 -19.73 23.00
C ASP A 673 7.32 -19.98 21.54
N ALA A 674 6.05 -19.71 21.30
CA ALA A 674 5.36 -19.82 20.04
C ALA A 674 5.92 -18.85 19.00
N GLY A 675 5.98 -19.33 17.74
CA GLY A 675 6.42 -18.54 16.60
C GLY A 675 5.58 -17.28 16.38
N ALA A 676 6.27 -16.15 16.18
CA ALA A 676 5.66 -14.88 15.84
C ALA A 676 4.99 -14.97 14.46
N SER A 677 3.68 -14.75 14.46
CA SER A 677 2.76 -14.74 13.33
C SER A 677 2.94 -13.51 12.45
N SER A 678 2.93 -13.71 11.12
CA SER A 678 2.87 -12.64 10.12
C SER A 678 1.52 -11.93 10.16
N GLY A 679 1.51 -10.66 10.59
CA GLY A 679 0.29 -9.85 10.77
C GLY A 679 -0.28 -9.25 9.49
N VAL A 680 -1.60 -9.13 9.43
CA VAL A 680 -2.37 -8.49 8.34
C VAL A 680 -2.56 -7.00 8.67
N ALA A 681 -2.03 -6.11 7.83
CA ALA A 681 -2.21 -4.65 7.96
C ALA A 681 -3.44 -4.13 7.20
N LEU A 682 -4.12 -3.12 7.76
CA LEU A 682 -5.17 -2.36 7.07
C LEU A 682 -4.55 -1.61 5.88
N LYS A 683 -4.99 -1.94 4.66
CA LYS A 683 -4.45 -1.38 3.42
C LYS A 683 -4.99 0.04 3.20
N LYS A 684 -4.12 1.00 2.84
CA LYS A 684 -4.50 2.35 2.40
C LYS A 684 -5.24 2.27 1.07
N GLN A 685 -6.57 2.38 1.09
CA GLN A 685 -7.42 2.18 -0.08
C GLN A 685 -8.40 3.32 -0.35
N ILE A 686 -8.62 4.22 0.62
CA ILE A 686 -9.64 5.27 0.51
C ILE A 686 -9.05 6.47 -0.24
N GLY A 687 -9.53 6.73 -1.46
CA GLY A 687 -9.17 7.90 -2.26
C GLY A 687 -10.06 9.13 -1.97
N LEU A 688 -9.76 10.27 -2.60
CA LEU A 688 -10.47 11.55 -2.36
C LEU A 688 -11.98 11.47 -2.65
N VAL A 689 -12.41 10.86 -3.76
CA VAL A 689 -13.83 10.76 -4.11
C VAL A 689 -14.60 9.93 -3.09
N SER A 690 -14.03 8.79 -2.69
CA SER A 690 -14.57 7.94 -1.62
C SER A 690 -14.59 8.68 -0.29
N ALA A 691 -13.55 9.45 0.05
CA ALA A 691 -13.50 10.29 1.25
C ALA A 691 -14.61 11.36 1.24
N CYS A 692 -14.83 12.04 0.12
CA CYS A 692 -15.94 12.99 -0.03
C CYS A 692 -17.30 12.29 0.12
N GLY A 693 -17.45 11.11 -0.50
CA GLY A 693 -18.66 10.28 -0.41
C GLY A 693 -18.96 9.80 1.00
N ILE A 694 -17.93 9.44 1.79
CA ILE A 694 -18.07 9.09 3.21
C ILE A 694 -18.59 10.29 4.01
N ILE A 695 -18.01 11.49 3.84
CA ILE A 695 -18.47 12.69 4.54
C ILE A 695 -19.91 13.03 4.14
N ILE A 696 -20.19 13.14 2.84
CA ILE A 696 -21.51 13.53 2.33
C ILE A 696 -22.56 12.49 2.73
N GLY A 697 -22.28 11.21 2.54
CA GLY A 697 -23.21 10.12 2.82
C GLY A 697 -23.49 9.89 4.30
N ASN A 698 -22.56 10.24 5.19
CA ASN A 698 -22.77 10.18 6.65
C ASN A 698 -23.48 11.42 7.19
N ILE A 699 -23.21 12.62 6.65
CA ILE A 699 -23.96 13.82 7.06
C ILE A 699 -25.39 13.72 6.54
N ILE A 700 -25.57 13.36 5.26
CA ILE A 700 -26.90 13.15 4.66
C ILE A 700 -27.47 11.81 5.16
N GLY A 701 -28.15 11.88 6.30
CA GLY A 701 -28.84 10.77 6.96
C GLY A 701 -30.30 11.08 7.25
N SER A 702 -30.72 10.91 8.51
CA SER A 702 -32.04 11.34 8.99
C SER A 702 -32.13 12.84 9.28
N GLY A 703 -30.99 13.51 9.51
CA GLY A 703 -30.91 14.89 10.00
C GLY A 703 -31.73 15.90 9.19
N ILE A 704 -31.55 15.95 7.88
CA ILE A 704 -32.31 16.87 7.01
C ILE A 704 -33.81 16.59 6.93
N PHE A 705 -34.24 15.39 7.34
CA PHE A 705 -35.65 14.97 7.30
C PHE A 705 -36.35 15.10 8.66
N VAL A 706 -35.61 15.29 9.75
CA VAL A 706 -36.14 15.43 11.13
C VAL A 706 -35.91 16.84 11.66
N SER A 707 -34.68 17.37 11.52
CA SER A 707 -34.29 18.66 12.08
C SER A 707 -35.03 19.89 11.54
N PRO A 708 -35.61 19.94 10.33
CA PRO A 708 -36.36 21.13 9.89
C PRO A 708 -37.46 21.56 10.87
N LYS A 709 -38.20 20.60 11.44
CA LYS A 709 -39.24 20.87 12.44
C LYS A 709 -38.63 21.42 13.73
N GLY A 710 -37.63 20.74 14.30
CA GLY A 710 -36.98 21.16 15.55
C GLY A 710 -36.21 22.48 15.42
N VAL A 711 -35.61 22.76 14.26
CA VAL A 711 -34.95 24.05 14.00
C VAL A 711 -36.00 25.16 13.89
N LEU A 712 -37.07 24.95 13.13
CA LEU A 712 -38.12 25.97 12.96
C LEU A 712 -38.82 26.27 14.29
N GLU A 713 -39.20 25.24 15.04
CA GLU A 713 -39.89 25.36 16.33
C GLU A 713 -39.13 26.26 17.31
N ASN A 714 -37.81 26.08 17.38
CA ASN A 714 -36.93 26.81 18.28
C ASN A 714 -36.46 28.16 17.72
N ALA A 715 -36.33 28.29 16.40
CA ALA A 715 -35.93 29.53 15.73
C ALA A 715 -37.05 30.60 15.73
N SER A 716 -38.30 30.21 15.98
CA SER A 716 -39.48 31.08 16.11
C SER A 716 -39.88 31.90 14.85
N SER A 717 -39.07 31.88 13.79
CA SER A 717 -39.40 32.43 12.46
C SER A 717 -38.64 31.70 11.34
N VAL A 718 -39.15 31.79 10.11
CA VAL A 718 -38.57 31.11 8.93
C VAL A 718 -37.18 31.68 8.56
N GLY A 719 -37.04 33.01 8.61
CA GLY A 719 -35.80 33.71 8.31
C GLY A 719 -34.68 33.34 9.28
N VAL A 720 -34.99 33.26 10.58
CA VAL A 720 -34.02 32.82 11.60
C VAL A 720 -33.67 31.34 11.41
N ALA A 721 -34.63 30.47 11.08
CA ALA A 721 -34.35 29.07 10.80
C ALA A 721 -33.35 28.89 9.64
N ILE A 722 -33.50 29.64 8.54
CA ILE A 722 -32.54 29.60 7.40
C ILE A 722 -31.16 30.14 7.82
N ILE A 723 -31.11 31.23 8.61
CA ILE A 723 -29.85 31.76 9.14
C ILE A 723 -29.15 30.71 10.02
N VAL A 724 -29.90 29.97 10.85
CA VAL A 724 -29.37 28.88 11.67
C VAL A 724 -28.79 27.78 10.78
N TRP A 725 -29.46 27.37 9.69
CA TRP A 725 -28.94 26.37 8.75
C TRP A 725 -27.64 26.80 8.06
N VAL A 726 -27.54 28.06 7.63
CA VAL A 726 -26.32 28.61 7.00
C VAL A 726 -25.19 28.73 8.03
N SER A 727 -25.48 29.34 9.18
CA SER A 727 -24.50 29.59 10.24
C SER A 727 -23.96 28.29 10.82
N THR A 728 -24.82 27.28 11.00
CA THR A 728 -24.39 25.94 11.42
C THR A 728 -23.42 25.33 10.40
N GLY A 729 -23.69 25.44 9.10
CA GLY A 729 -22.78 24.97 8.05
C GLY A 729 -21.40 25.64 8.09
N VAL A 730 -21.37 26.96 8.31
CA VAL A 730 -20.11 27.71 8.47
C VAL A 730 -19.34 27.25 9.71
N ILE A 731 -20.02 27.07 10.83
CA ILE A 731 -19.41 26.64 12.08
C ILE A 731 -18.91 25.21 11.99
N THR A 732 -19.64 24.32 11.31
CA THR A 732 -19.19 22.98 10.98
C THR A 732 -17.94 22.99 10.11
N ALA A 733 -17.84 23.89 9.12
CA ALA A 733 -16.63 24.06 8.32
C ALA A 733 -15.43 24.48 9.19
N ILE A 734 -15.62 25.44 10.10
CA ILE A 734 -14.58 25.87 11.05
C ILE A 734 -14.11 24.70 11.93
N GLY A 735 -15.06 23.94 12.50
CA GLY A 735 -14.77 22.77 13.33
C GLY A 735 -14.01 21.68 12.57
N ALA A 736 -14.44 21.39 11.34
CA ALA A 736 -13.79 20.40 10.50
C ALA A 736 -12.36 20.80 10.11
N LEU A 737 -12.09 22.10 9.87
CA LEU A 737 -10.73 22.58 9.63
C LEU A 737 -9.83 22.40 10.86
N CYS A 738 -10.34 22.66 12.05
CA CYS A 738 -9.62 22.42 13.31
C CYS A 738 -9.28 20.93 13.47
N TYR A 739 -10.23 20.05 13.16
CA TYR A 739 -10.02 18.60 13.16
C TYR A 739 -9.07 18.12 12.07
N ALA A 740 -9.08 18.75 10.89
CA ALA A 740 -8.17 18.41 9.80
C ALA A 740 -6.71 18.60 10.25
N GLU A 741 -6.41 19.67 11.00
CA GLU A 741 -5.09 19.86 11.60
C GLU A 741 -4.75 18.77 12.61
N LEU A 742 -5.68 18.42 13.51
CA LEU A 742 -5.43 17.35 14.49
C LEU A 742 -5.22 15.99 13.81
N GLY A 743 -6.02 15.65 12.79
CA GLY A 743 -5.91 14.37 12.08
C GLY A 743 -4.66 14.21 11.24
N VAL A 744 -4.06 15.30 10.76
CA VAL A 744 -2.74 15.23 10.13
C VAL A 744 -1.59 15.31 11.13
N THR A 745 -1.83 15.80 12.35
CA THR A 745 -0.82 15.92 13.41
C THR A 745 -0.71 14.62 14.22
N ILE A 746 -1.84 13.97 14.50
CA ILE A 746 -1.94 12.70 15.23
C ILE A 746 -2.64 11.69 14.31
N PRO A 747 -1.91 11.05 13.36
CA PRO A 747 -2.50 10.18 12.34
C PRO A 747 -2.78 8.76 12.90
N LYS A 748 -3.46 8.68 14.04
CA LYS A 748 -3.92 7.42 14.66
C LYS A 748 -5.39 7.19 14.35
N SER A 749 -5.78 5.94 14.11
CA SER A 749 -7.19 5.53 14.04
C SER A 749 -7.86 5.77 15.41
N GLY A 750 -9.13 6.20 15.39
CA GLY A 750 -9.91 6.48 16.60
C GLY A 750 -10.38 7.93 16.76
N GLY A 751 -9.97 8.84 15.86
CA GLY A 751 -10.54 10.19 15.76
C GLY A 751 -10.38 11.01 17.05
N ASP A 752 -11.49 11.56 17.55
CA ASP A 752 -11.48 12.42 18.74
C ASP A 752 -11.07 11.69 20.04
N TYR A 753 -11.35 10.40 20.16
CA TYR A 753 -10.84 9.59 21.27
C TYR A 753 -9.31 9.62 21.31
N SER A 754 -8.65 9.34 20.19
CA SER A 754 -7.19 9.30 20.10
C SER A 754 -6.59 10.68 20.34
N TYR A 755 -7.22 11.75 19.85
CA TYR A 755 -6.74 13.12 20.11
C TYR A 755 -6.84 13.51 21.59
N VAL A 756 -7.98 13.23 22.23
CA VAL A 756 -8.17 13.56 23.65
C VAL A 756 -7.25 12.71 24.54
N ASN A 757 -7.07 11.43 24.20
CA ASN A 757 -6.18 10.52 24.92
C ASN A 757 -4.72 10.98 24.88
N ASP A 758 -4.22 11.32 23.69
CA ASP A 758 -2.83 11.75 23.51
C ASP A 758 -2.56 13.14 24.15
N ILE A 759 -3.55 14.05 24.18
CA ILE A 759 -3.36 15.43 24.67
C ILE A 759 -3.60 15.56 26.19
N PHE A 760 -4.63 14.88 26.72
CA PHE A 760 -5.10 15.03 28.10
C PHE A 760 -4.89 13.79 28.96
N GLY A 761 -4.49 12.64 28.38
CA GLY A 761 -4.19 11.40 29.08
C GLY A 761 -5.37 10.41 29.17
N GLY A 762 -5.08 9.24 29.76
CA GLY A 762 -5.95 8.06 29.77
C GLY A 762 -7.38 8.28 30.28
N LEU A 763 -7.55 9.04 31.38
CA LEU A 763 -8.88 9.28 31.97
C LEU A 763 -9.78 10.11 31.04
N ALA A 764 -9.26 11.18 30.43
CA ALA A 764 -10.02 12.02 29.52
C ALA A 764 -10.38 11.26 28.22
N GLY A 765 -9.43 10.49 27.68
CA GLY A 765 -9.66 9.58 26.57
C GLY A 765 -10.75 8.55 26.91
N PHE A 766 -10.66 7.91 28.08
CA PHE A 766 -11.66 6.95 28.55
C PHE A 766 -13.05 7.58 28.69
N LEU A 767 -13.17 8.78 29.28
CA LEU A 767 -14.47 9.46 29.41
C LEU A 767 -15.10 9.76 28.04
N ARG A 768 -14.29 10.18 27.06
CA ARG A 768 -14.75 10.36 25.68
C ARG A 768 -15.21 9.05 25.05
N LEU A 769 -14.47 7.95 25.25
CA LEU A 769 -14.82 6.63 24.74
C LEU A 769 -16.10 6.09 25.41
N TRP A 770 -16.17 6.16 26.74
CA TRP A 770 -17.26 5.69 27.58
C TRP A 770 -18.60 6.29 27.17
N ILE A 771 -18.64 7.61 27.03
CA ILE A 771 -19.86 8.30 26.64
C ILE A 771 -20.23 8.05 25.17
N ALA A 772 -19.25 7.84 24.29
CA ALA A 772 -19.52 7.47 22.90
C ALA A 772 -20.21 6.13 22.80
N VAL A 773 -19.65 5.15 23.50
CA VAL A 773 -20.07 3.74 23.48
C VAL A 773 -21.47 3.58 24.06
N LEU A 774 -21.78 4.28 25.16
CA LEU A 774 -23.05 4.13 25.86
C LEU A 774 -24.17 5.01 25.31
N VAL A 775 -23.86 6.23 24.87
CA VAL A 775 -24.87 7.26 24.59
C VAL A 775 -24.79 7.76 23.16
N ILE A 776 -23.64 8.28 22.70
CA ILE A 776 -23.58 9.00 21.42
C ILE A 776 -23.96 8.11 20.23
N TYR A 777 -23.28 6.97 20.04
CA TYR A 777 -23.53 6.10 18.89
C TYR A 777 -24.86 5.34 18.99
N PRO A 778 -25.21 4.70 20.12
CA PRO A 778 -26.49 4.00 20.25
C PRO A 778 -27.69 4.92 20.02
N THR A 779 -27.68 6.12 20.60
CA THR A 779 -28.76 7.09 20.40
C THR A 779 -28.82 7.58 18.96
N ASN A 780 -27.69 7.90 18.34
CA ASN A 780 -27.70 8.32 16.93
C ASN A 780 -28.27 7.22 16.02
N GLN A 781 -27.89 5.96 16.24
CA GLN A 781 -28.45 4.83 15.50
C GLN A 781 -29.95 4.63 15.77
N ALA A 782 -30.38 4.74 17.01
CA ALA A 782 -31.79 4.62 17.40
C ALA A 782 -32.63 5.73 16.73
N VAL A 783 -32.16 6.97 16.73
CA VAL A 783 -32.83 8.10 16.07
C VAL A 783 -32.96 7.87 14.56
N ILE A 784 -31.88 7.44 13.89
CA ILE A 784 -31.94 7.15 12.44
C ILE A 784 -32.89 5.98 12.15
N ALA A 785 -32.86 4.91 12.95
CA ALA A 785 -33.73 3.74 12.79
C ALA A 785 -35.21 4.05 13.08
N LEU A 786 -35.50 4.88 14.09
CA LEU A 786 -36.85 5.37 14.35
C LEU A 786 -37.36 6.28 13.22
N THR A 787 -36.48 7.11 12.64
CA THR A 787 -36.81 7.91 11.47
C THR A 787 -37.17 7.01 10.27
N PHE A 788 -36.38 5.95 10.03
CA PHE A 788 -36.68 4.94 9.01
C PHE A 788 -38.09 4.37 9.19
N SER A 789 -38.42 3.94 10.40
CA SER A 789 -39.73 3.35 10.70
C SER A 789 -40.88 4.35 10.59
N ASN A 790 -40.65 5.60 11.02
CA ASN A 790 -41.66 6.65 10.92
C ASN A 790 -42.00 6.96 9.46
N TYR A 791 -40.99 7.09 8.61
CA TYR A 791 -41.20 7.36 7.18
C TYR A 791 -41.82 6.19 6.41
N ILE A 792 -41.64 4.93 6.85
CA ILE A 792 -42.32 3.76 6.27
C ILE A 792 -43.78 3.64 6.75
N LEU A 793 -44.03 3.88 8.03
CA LEU A 793 -45.36 3.68 8.61
C LEU A 793 -46.28 4.89 8.38
N GLN A 794 -45.75 6.12 8.28
CA GLN A 794 -46.56 7.34 8.13
C GLN A 794 -47.54 7.27 6.93
N PRO A 795 -47.15 6.79 5.72
CA PRO A 795 -48.10 6.65 4.61
C PRO A 795 -49.19 5.59 4.84
N LEU A 796 -48.97 4.61 5.72
CA LEU A 796 -49.94 3.58 6.07
C LEU A 796 -50.95 4.06 7.12
N PHE A 797 -50.62 5.13 7.84
CA PHE A 797 -51.47 5.78 8.84
C PHE A 797 -51.68 7.28 8.50
N PRO A 798 -52.37 7.62 7.40
CA PRO A 798 -52.48 9.01 6.93
C PRO A 798 -53.32 9.91 7.85
N ASN A 799 -54.28 9.34 8.59
CA ASN A 799 -55.23 10.10 9.43
C ASN A 799 -54.99 9.96 10.94
N CYS A 800 -53.96 9.22 11.35
CA CYS A 800 -53.65 8.98 12.76
C CYS A 800 -52.15 8.78 12.96
N LEU A 801 -51.67 8.91 14.20
CA LEU A 801 -50.27 8.67 14.50
C LEU A 801 -49.96 7.17 14.40
N PRO A 802 -48.86 6.77 13.74
CA PRO A 802 -48.44 5.38 13.73
C PRO A 802 -48.17 4.89 15.17
N PRO A 803 -48.58 3.67 15.53
CA PRO A 803 -48.44 3.17 16.90
C PRO A 803 -46.96 3.06 17.29
N GLU A 804 -46.60 3.58 18.48
CA GLU A 804 -45.21 3.62 18.96
C GLU A 804 -44.54 2.25 18.99
N ASN A 805 -45.26 1.21 19.41
CA ASN A 805 -44.73 -0.16 19.43
C ASN A 805 -44.40 -0.67 18.02
N GLY A 806 -45.17 -0.26 17.00
CA GLY A 806 -44.91 -0.60 15.61
C GLY A 806 -43.65 0.10 15.07
N LEU A 807 -43.46 1.37 15.42
CA LEU A 807 -42.24 2.12 15.08
C LEU A 807 -41.00 1.47 15.69
N ARG A 808 -41.05 1.14 16.99
CA ARG A 808 -39.93 0.51 17.71
C ARG A 808 -39.60 -0.88 17.16
N LEU A 809 -40.62 -1.70 16.88
CA LEU A 809 -40.41 -3.05 16.36
C LEU A 809 -39.79 -3.00 14.96
N LEU A 810 -40.28 -2.13 14.07
CA LEU A 810 -39.74 -1.98 12.73
C LEU A 810 -38.30 -1.42 12.76
N ALA A 811 -37.99 -0.52 13.69
CA ALA A 811 -36.65 0.02 13.88
C ALA A 811 -35.69 -1.06 14.38
N ALA A 812 -36.13 -1.91 15.32
CA ALA A 812 -35.38 -3.06 15.79
C ALA A 812 -35.11 -4.07 14.67
N VAL A 813 -36.10 -4.37 13.82
CA VAL A 813 -35.92 -5.25 12.65
C VAL A 813 -34.89 -4.68 11.67
N CYS A 814 -34.94 -3.36 11.41
CA CYS A 814 -33.97 -2.67 10.57
C CYS A 814 -32.53 -2.82 11.11
N LEU A 815 -32.34 -2.59 12.41
CA LEU A 815 -31.04 -2.73 13.07
C LEU A 815 -30.53 -4.17 13.07
N LEU A 816 -31.40 -5.15 13.33
CA LEU A 816 -31.05 -6.57 13.30
C LEU A 816 -30.60 -7.00 11.90
N LEU A 817 -31.35 -6.61 10.87
CA LEU A 817 -31.02 -6.89 9.47
C LEU A 817 -29.68 -6.29 9.07
N LEU A 818 -29.46 -5.00 9.35
CA LEU A 818 -28.22 -4.32 8.99
C LEU A 818 -27.02 -4.84 9.77
N THR A 819 -27.20 -5.15 11.06
CA THR A 819 -26.15 -5.78 11.86
C THR A 819 -25.80 -7.16 11.29
N TRP A 820 -26.79 -7.95 10.89
CA TRP A 820 -26.55 -9.24 10.24
C TRP A 820 -25.76 -9.12 8.93
N VAL A 821 -26.13 -8.16 8.05
CA VAL A 821 -25.37 -7.87 6.82
C VAL A 821 -23.93 -7.49 7.13
N ASN A 822 -23.72 -6.61 8.12
CA ASN A 822 -22.38 -6.17 8.54
C ASN A 822 -21.54 -7.29 9.18
N CYS A 823 -22.18 -8.25 9.86
CA CYS A 823 -21.49 -9.43 10.39
C CYS A 823 -21.09 -10.41 9.28
N HIS A 824 -21.93 -10.57 8.24
CA HIS A 824 -21.73 -11.56 7.19
C HIS A 824 -20.64 -11.17 6.17
N SER A 825 -20.65 -9.93 5.67
CA SER A 825 -19.65 -9.48 4.69
C SER A 825 -19.46 -7.96 4.64
N VAL A 826 -18.21 -7.53 4.79
CA VAL A 826 -17.80 -6.12 4.64
C VAL A 826 -18.11 -5.58 3.25
N ARG A 827 -17.94 -6.39 2.19
CA ARG A 827 -18.17 -5.96 0.80
C ARG A 827 -19.65 -5.68 0.50
N TRP A 828 -20.54 -6.49 1.07
CA TRP A 828 -21.98 -6.24 0.97
C TRP A 828 -22.38 -5.00 1.76
N ALA A 829 -21.84 -4.81 2.97
CA ALA A 829 -22.07 -3.60 3.76
C ALA A 829 -21.63 -2.32 3.02
N THR A 830 -20.48 -2.33 2.33
CA THR A 830 -20.03 -1.18 1.53
C THR A 830 -20.84 -0.98 0.25
N CYS A 831 -21.21 -2.05 -0.46
CA CYS A 831 -22.06 -1.96 -1.66
C CYS A 831 -23.44 -1.36 -1.33
N VAL A 832 -24.05 -1.84 -0.24
CA VAL A 832 -25.31 -1.30 0.30
C VAL A 832 -25.18 0.19 0.61
N GLN A 833 -24.07 0.62 1.21
CA GLN A 833 -23.79 2.03 1.50
C GLN A 833 -23.73 2.89 0.22
N ASP A 834 -22.98 2.45 -0.78
CA ASP A 834 -22.73 3.21 -2.00
C ASP A 834 -24.01 3.40 -2.83
N VAL A 835 -24.78 2.32 -3.00
CA VAL A 835 -26.08 2.34 -3.71
C VAL A 835 -27.05 3.30 -3.04
N PHE A 836 -27.16 3.23 -1.71
CA PHE A 836 -28.07 4.13 -0.99
C PHE A 836 -27.57 5.57 -0.97
N THR A 837 -26.26 5.82 -0.89
CA THR A 837 -25.70 7.19 -0.94
C THR A 837 -26.05 7.91 -2.26
N ALA A 838 -25.99 7.21 -3.40
CA ALA A 838 -26.44 7.77 -4.68
C ALA A 838 -27.94 8.07 -4.68
N GLY A 839 -28.77 7.17 -4.12
CA GLY A 839 -30.22 7.37 -3.97
C GLY A 839 -30.59 8.59 -3.13
N LYS A 840 -29.84 8.85 -2.04
CA LYS A 840 -30.05 10.01 -1.16
C LYS A 840 -29.91 11.35 -1.90
N LEU A 841 -28.87 11.48 -2.70
CA LEU A 841 -28.59 12.72 -3.44
C LEU A 841 -29.64 12.97 -4.53
N LEU A 842 -30.15 11.91 -5.17
CA LEU A 842 -31.25 12.01 -6.13
C LEU A 842 -32.55 12.48 -5.47
N ALA A 843 -32.88 11.96 -4.29
CA ALA A 843 -34.07 12.36 -3.54
C ALA A 843 -34.05 13.82 -3.10
N LEU A 844 -32.90 14.29 -2.58
CA LEU A 844 -32.73 15.70 -2.21
C LEU A 844 -32.68 16.61 -3.43
N GLY A 845 -32.08 16.15 -4.55
CA GLY A 845 -32.14 16.83 -5.83
C GLY A 845 -33.58 17.05 -6.30
N LEU A 846 -34.45 16.04 -6.18
CA LEU A 846 -35.88 16.16 -6.48
C LEU A 846 -36.58 17.24 -5.63
N ILE A 847 -36.34 17.25 -4.31
CA ILE A 847 -36.91 18.26 -3.40
C ILE A 847 -36.48 19.67 -3.82
N ILE A 848 -35.18 19.87 -4.07
CA ILE A 848 -34.62 21.17 -4.44
C ILE A 848 -35.18 21.64 -5.79
N ILE A 849 -35.22 20.77 -6.81
CA ILE A 849 -35.77 21.09 -8.13
C ILE A 849 -37.24 21.51 -8.01
N MET A 850 -38.04 20.75 -7.25
CA MET A 850 -39.46 21.08 -7.02
C MET A 850 -39.63 22.40 -6.26
N GLY A 851 -38.77 22.71 -5.30
CA GLY A 851 -38.72 24.01 -4.62
C GLY A 851 -38.46 25.16 -5.60
N PHE A 852 -37.48 25.02 -6.49
CA PHE A 852 -37.24 26.02 -7.55
C PHE A 852 -38.44 26.19 -8.48
N VAL A 853 -39.13 25.10 -8.85
CA VAL A 853 -40.36 25.18 -9.65
C VAL A 853 -41.45 25.96 -8.90
N GLN A 854 -41.60 25.79 -7.58
CA GLN A 854 -42.57 26.56 -6.80
C GLN A 854 -42.24 28.05 -6.75
N ILE A 855 -40.95 28.39 -6.59
CA ILE A 855 -40.49 29.78 -6.65
C ILE A 855 -40.80 30.39 -8.02
N CYS A 856 -40.53 29.67 -9.11
CA CYS A 856 -40.86 30.10 -10.47
C CYS A 856 -42.37 30.27 -10.72
N LYS A 857 -43.23 29.56 -9.97
CA LYS A 857 -44.69 29.72 -10.00
C LYS A 857 -45.21 30.87 -9.14
N GLY A 858 -44.33 31.57 -8.43
CA GLY A 858 -44.68 32.70 -7.56
C GLY A 858 -44.99 32.32 -6.11
N HIS A 859 -44.76 31.06 -5.70
CA HIS A 859 -45.03 30.60 -4.34
C HIS A 859 -43.81 30.78 -3.42
N TYR A 860 -43.50 32.04 -3.07
CA TYR A 860 -42.38 32.40 -2.19
C TYR A 860 -42.79 33.32 -1.02
N TYR A 861 -44.09 33.38 -0.69
CA TYR A 861 -44.66 34.27 0.35
C TYR A 861 -43.87 34.27 1.68
N TRP A 862 -43.56 33.09 2.23
CA TRP A 862 -42.81 32.94 3.49
C TRP A 862 -41.31 33.25 3.39
N LEU A 863 -40.79 33.49 2.18
CA LEU A 863 -39.40 33.89 1.93
C LEU A 863 -39.27 35.41 1.75
N GLU A 864 -40.38 36.14 1.60
CA GLU A 864 -40.35 37.60 1.51
C GLU A 864 -39.87 38.19 2.85
N PRO A 865 -38.97 39.19 2.87
CA PRO A 865 -38.41 39.73 4.11
C PRO A 865 -39.45 40.20 5.13
N VAL A 866 -40.63 40.63 4.67
CA VAL A 866 -41.74 41.07 5.52
C VAL A 866 -42.30 39.90 6.34
N HIS A 867 -42.48 38.74 5.72
CA HIS A 867 -43.11 37.56 6.33
C HIS A 867 -42.10 36.56 6.90
N ALA A 868 -40.87 36.54 6.38
CA ALA A 868 -39.82 35.60 6.80
C ALA A 868 -39.40 35.81 8.27
N PHE A 869 -39.45 37.05 8.75
CA PHE A 869 -39.10 37.40 10.13
C PHE A 869 -40.31 37.56 11.05
N GLU A 870 -41.51 37.19 10.59
CA GLU A 870 -42.69 37.13 11.46
C GLU A 870 -42.52 36.04 12.51
N THR A 871 -42.53 36.45 13.77
CA THR A 871 -42.37 35.57 14.92
C THR A 871 -43.71 34.98 15.34
N PHE A 872 -43.79 33.66 15.43
CA PHE A 872 -44.92 32.98 16.06
C PHE A 872 -44.73 32.79 17.58
N ARG A 873 -43.54 33.07 18.11
CA ARG A 873 -43.19 33.09 19.53
C ARG A 873 -42.06 34.11 19.77
N ASP A 874 -42.01 34.69 20.97
CA ASP A 874 -40.94 35.62 21.36
C ASP A 874 -39.56 34.93 21.31
N TYR A 875 -38.55 35.68 20.85
CA TYR A 875 -37.18 35.20 20.80
C TYR A 875 -36.62 35.00 22.22
N ASP A 876 -36.21 33.77 22.50
CA ASP A 876 -35.45 33.42 23.69
C ASP A 876 -34.05 32.92 23.28
N VAL A 877 -33.02 33.41 23.96
CA VAL A 877 -31.62 33.08 23.63
C VAL A 877 -31.36 31.58 23.82
N GLY A 878 -32.04 30.96 24.79
CA GLY A 878 -32.02 29.54 25.04
C GLY A 878 -32.65 28.72 23.92
N LEU A 879 -33.84 29.13 23.44
CA LEU A 879 -34.48 28.51 22.28
C LEU A 879 -33.61 28.64 21.01
N VAL A 880 -32.98 29.79 20.78
CA VAL A 880 -32.03 29.93 19.66
C VAL A 880 -30.86 28.95 19.82
N ALA A 881 -30.32 28.75 21.03
CA ALA A 881 -29.29 27.74 21.27
C ALA A 881 -29.77 26.31 20.98
N LEU A 882 -31.01 25.96 21.35
CA LEU A 882 -31.62 24.67 21.01
C LEU A 882 -31.81 24.50 19.49
N SER A 883 -32.15 25.57 18.75
CA SER A 883 -32.24 25.53 17.29
C SER A 883 -30.89 25.21 16.64
N PHE A 884 -29.79 25.76 17.20
CA PHE A 884 -28.44 25.42 16.78
C PHE A 884 -28.05 23.99 17.15
N LEU A 885 -28.48 23.44 18.28
CA LEU A 885 -28.27 22.02 18.60
C LEU A 885 -28.96 21.11 17.58
N GLN A 886 -30.20 21.43 17.19
CA GLN A 886 -30.96 20.69 16.18
C GLN A 886 -30.32 20.78 14.78
N GLY A 887 -29.86 21.97 14.39
CA GLY A 887 -29.08 22.16 13.17
C GLY A 887 -27.76 21.40 13.21
N SER A 888 -27.06 21.45 14.34
CA SER A 888 -25.77 20.79 14.51
C SER A 888 -25.92 19.27 14.49
N PHE A 889 -27.01 18.71 15.01
CA PHE A 889 -27.33 17.30 14.83
C PHE A 889 -27.45 16.93 13.34
N ALA A 890 -28.12 17.76 12.53
CA ALA A 890 -28.27 17.48 11.10
C ALA A 890 -26.96 17.52 10.32
N TYR A 891 -26.03 18.40 10.70
CA TYR A 891 -24.68 18.46 10.12
C TYR A 891 -23.71 17.43 10.72
N GLY A 892 -24.11 16.65 11.73
CA GLY A 892 -23.29 15.63 12.35
C GLY A 892 -22.82 14.57 11.34
N GLY A 893 -21.58 14.11 11.45
CA GLY A 893 -21.00 13.12 10.52
C GLY A 893 -19.72 13.59 9.82
N TRP A 894 -19.40 14.88 9.87
CA TRP A 894 -18.23 15.47 9.23
C TRP A 894 -16.89 14.97 9.79
N ASN A 895 -16.84 14.58 11.07
CA ASN A 895 -15.64 14.10 11.75
C ASN A 895 -15.30 12.63 11.44
N PHE A 896 -16.18 11.90 10.74
CA PHE A 896 -16.03 10.46 10.48
C PHE A 896 -14.75 10.10 9.72
N LEU A 897 -14.33 10.97 8.80
CA LEU A 897 -13.11 10.75 8.02
C LEU A 897 -11.85 10.68 8.92
N ASN A 898 -11.88 11.34 10.09
CA ASN A 898 -10.77 11.30 11.07
C ASN A 898 -10.62 9.94 11.76
N TYR A 899 -11.68 9.12 11.79
CA TYR A 899 -11.61 7.77 12.37
C TYR A 899 -10.97 6.75 11.43
N VAL A 900 -10.89 7.05 10.13
CA VAL A 900 -10.31 6.19 9.07
C VAL A 900 -9.07 6.82 8.43
N THR A 901 -8.40 7.72 9.14
CA THR A 901 -7.22 8.44 8.63
C THR A 901 -6.08 7.49 8.24
N GLU A 902 -5.93 6.36 8.94
CA GLU A 902 -4.91 5.34 8.62
C GLU A 902 -5.16 4.62 7.29
N GLU A 903 -6.43 4.51 6.86
CA GLU A 903 -6.85 3.86 5.61
C GLU A 903 -6.90 4.85 4.42
N LEU A 904 -6.75 6.16 4.69
CA LEU A 904 -6.79 7.24 3.72
C LEU A 904 -5.49 7.33 2.92
N VAL A 905 -5.60 7.37 1.59
CA VAL A 905 -4.46 7.63 0.70
C VAL A 905 -4.08 9.11 0.83
N ASP A 906 -2.81 9.40 1.17
CA ASP A 906 -2.29 10.76 1.36
C ASP A 906 -3.17 11.67 2.25
N PRO A 907 -3.28 11.37 3.56
CA PRO A 907 -4.19 12.07 4.47
C PRO A 907 -3.87 13.57 4.57
N TYR A 908 -2.61 13.97 4.39
CA TYR A 908 -2.17 15.37 4.43
C TYR A 908 -2.86 16.24 3.38
N ARG A 909 -3.17 15.68 2.21
CA ARG A 909 -3.84 16.41 1.13
C ARG A 909 -5.31 16.05 1.03
N ASN A 910 -5.67 14.79 1.20
CA ASN A 910 -7.02 14.33 0.91
C ASN A 910 -8.01 14.59 2.06
N LEU A 911 -7.56 14.61 3.32
CA LEU A 911 -8.41 14.96 4.47
C LEU A 911 -8.96 16.40 4.37
N PRO A 912 -8.13 17.45 4.21
CA PRO A 912 -8.63 18.81 4.08
C PRO A 912 -9.43 19.03 2.78
N ARG A 913 -9.00 18.44 1.66
CA ARG A 913 -9.73 18.56 0.37
C ARG A 913 -11.13 17.96 0.45
N ALA A 914 -11.28 16.80 1.11
CA ALA A 914 -12.58 16.18 1.31
C ALA A 914 -13.50 17.09 2.14
N ILE A 915 -12.97 17.72 3.20
CA ILE A 915 -13.71 18.66 4.04
C ILE A 915 -14.15 19.90 3.26
N PHE A 916 -13.25 20.52 2.49
CA PHE A 916 -13.53 21.71 1.68
C PHE A 916 -14.54 21.47 0.55
N ILE A 917 -14.64 20.25 0.04
CA ILE A 917 -15.62 19.90 -0.99
C ILE A 917 -16.95 19.52 -0.35
N SER A 918 -16.93 18.63 0.64
CA SER A 918 -18.15 18.02 1.17
C SER A 918 -19.00 18.96 2.03
N ILE A 919 -18.40 19.80 2.89
CA ILE A 919 -19.20 20.66 3.79
C ILE A 919 -20.00 21.72 3.00
N PRO A 920 -19.40 22.48 2.06
CA PRO A 920 -20.18 23.43 1.26
C PRO A 920 -21.29 22.77 0.43
N VAL A 921 -21.05 21.57 -0.12
CA VAL A 921 -22.06 20.82 -0.87
C VAL A 921 -23.23 20.46 0.04
N VAL A 922 -22.98 19.95 1.25
CA VAL A 922 -24.05 19.61 2.19
C VAL A 922 -24.78 20.86 2.67
N THR A 923 -24.07 21.94 2.98
CA THR A 923 -24.70 23.22 3.37
C THR A 923 -25.62 23.74 2.28
N PHE A 924 -25.17 23.69 1.02
CA PHE A 924 -26.01 24.01 -0.12
C PHE A 924 -27.28 23.15 -0.13
N VAL A 925 -27.13 21.82 -0.10
CA VAL A 925 -28.26 20.89 -0.15
C VAL A 925 -29.25 21.14 1.00
N TYR A 926 -28.77 21.36 2.22
CA TYR A 926 -29.62 21.54 3.39
C TYR A 926 -30.38 22.87 3.37
N VAL A 927 -29.71 23.96 3.03
CA VAL A 927 -30.34 25.28 2.92
C VAL A 927 -31.41 25.25 1.84
N PHE A 928 -31.10 24.74 0.65
CA PHE A 928 -32.05 24.70 -0.46
C PHE A 928 -33.20 23.70 -0.24
N ALA A 929 -32.98 22.61 0.49
CA ALA A 929 -34.06 21.72 0.90
C ALA A 929 -35.04 22.38 1.88
N ASN A 930 -34.52 23.14 2.86
CA ASN A 930 -35.38 23.88 3.79
C ASN A 930 -36.14 25.01 3.08
N VAL A 931 -35.48 25.72 2.16
CA VAL A 931 -36.15 26.69 1.27
C VAL A 931 -37.27 26.02 0.48
N ALA A 932 -37.04 24.82 -0.08
CA ALA A 932 -38.08 24.08 -0.77
C ALA A 932 -39.27 23.73 0.15
N TYR A 933 -39.02 23.27 1.38
CA TYR A 933 -40.11 22.95 2.32
C TYR A 933 -41.01 24.14 2.62
N VAL A 934 -40.44 25.33 2.86
CA VAL A 934 -41.24 26.54 3.19
C VAL A 934 -41.94 27.16 1.98
N THR A 935 -41.54 26.82 0.74
CA THR A 935 -42.29 27.20 -0.48
C THR A 935 -43.54 26.34 -0.70
N ALA A 936 -43.57 25.13 -0.12
CA ALA A 936 -44.64 24.16 -0.32
C ALA A 936 -45.65 24.10 0.83
N MET A 937 -45.25 24.54 2.03
CA MET A 937 -46.04 24.42 3.27
C MET A 937 -45.92 25.70 4.10
N SER A 938 -46.94 26.01 4.90
CA SER A 938 -46.83 27.07 5.91
C SER A 938 -45.96 26.63 7.10
N PRO A 939 -45.42 27.57 7.91
CA PRO A 939 -44.68 27.24 9.13
C PRO A 939 -45.48 26.34 10.08
N GLN A 940 -46.78 26.57 10.23
CA GLN A 940 -47.66 25.80 11.11
C GLN A 940 -47.85 24.37 10.58
N GLU A 941 -47.99 24.19 9.26
CA GLU A 941 -48.08 22.87 8.64
C GLU A 941 -46.78 22.08 8.76
N LEU A 942 -45.62 22.74 8.62
CA LEU A 942 -44.31 22.13 8.80
C LEU A 942 -44.14 21.63 10.24
N LEU A 943 -44.54 22.43 11.23
CA LEU A 943 -44.52 22.06 12.65
C LEU A 943 -45.51 20.94 12.99
N ALA A 944 -46.67 20.90 12.34
CA ALA A 944 -47.67 19.85 12.52
C ALA A 944 -47.25 18.50 11.88
N SER A 945 -46.35 18.53 10.88
CA SER A 945 -45.89 17.31 10.21
C SER A 945 -44.95 16.48 11.08
N ASN A 946 -45.16 15.17 11.11
CA ASN A 946 -44.24 14.21 11.71
C ASN A 946 -43.22 13.66 10.72
N ALA A 947 -43.43 13.89 9.42
CA ALA A 947 -42.58 13.44 8.32
C ALA A 947 -42.58 14.52 7.22
N VAL A 948 -41.79 15.57 7.43
CA VAL A 948 -41.79 16.79 6.61
C VAL A 948 -41.66 16.48 5.10
N ALA A 949 -40.79 15.56 4.72
CA ALA A 949 -40.61 15.22 3.30
C ALA A 949 -41.79 14.42 2.70
N VAL A 950 -42.53 13.64 3.50
CA VAL A 950 -43.75 12.95 3.04
C VAL A 950 -44.84 13.96 2.77
N THR A 951 -45.07 14.88 3.71
CA THR A 951 -46.06 15.97 3.56
C THR A 951 -45.73 16.87 2.36
N PHE A 952 -44.44 17.15 2.12
CA PHE A 952 -43.99 17.83 0.89
C PHE A 952 -44.39 17.06 -0.38
N GLY A 953 -44.12 15.75 -0.40
CA GLY A 953 -44.45 14.87 -1.51
C GLY A 953 -45.94 14.78 -1.79
N GLU A 954 -46.77 14.67 -0.75
CA GLU A 954 -48.23 14.64 -0.86
C GLU A 954 -48.79 15.92 -1.50
N LYS A 955 -48.24 17.09 -1.13
CA LYS A 955 -48.68 18.37 -1.69
C LYS A 955 -48.25 18.59 -3.13
N LEU A 956 -47.05 18.16 -3.52
CA LEU A 956 -46.43 18.56 -4.79
C LEU A 956 -46.32 17.48 -5.86
N LEU A 957 -46.22 16.20 -5.46
CA LEU A 957 -45.96 15.10 -6.39
C LEU A 957 -47.23 14.33 -6.80
N GLY A 958 -48.37 14.59 -6.16
CA GLY A 958 -49.66 13.96 -6.49
C GLY A 958 -49.55 12.43 -6.48
N VAL A 959 -49.78 11.78 -7.63
CA VAL A 959 -49.70 10.31 -7.79
C VAL A 959 -48.31 9.75 -7.48
N MET A 960 -47.26 10.58 -7.55
CA MET A 960 -45.87 10.20 -7.27
C MET A 960 -45.45 10.49 -5.82
N SER A 961 -46.38 10.81 -4.91
CA SER A 961 -46.08 11.10 -3.50
C SER A 961 -45.39 9.95 -2.76
N TRP A 962 -45.63 8.69 -3.18
CA TRP A 962 -45.01 7.49 -2.63
C TRP A 962 -43.48 7.43 -2.81
N ILE A 963 -42.91 8.21 -3.73
CA ILE A 963 -41.46 8.27 -3.96
C ILE A 963 -40.73 8.82 -2.72
N MET A 964 -41.32 9.81 -2.02
CA MET A 964 -40.70 10.45 -0.87
C MET A 964 -40.49 9.52 0.34
N PRO A 965 -41.50 8.82 0.87
CA PRO A 965 -41.31 7.91 2.00
C PRO A 965 -40.32 6.79 1.70
N ILE A 966 -40.34 6.22 0.49
CA ILE A 966 -39.36 5.21 0.07
C ILE A 966 -37.96 5.80 0.04
N SER A 967 -37.78 6.97 -0.60
CA SER A 967 -36.46 7.60 -0.72
C SER A 967 -35.85 7.96 0.63
N VAL A 968 -36.66 8.47 1.57
CA VAL A 968 -36.21 8.78 2.94
C VAL A 968 -35.94 7.51 3.74
N ALA A 969 -36.74 6.46 3.56
CA ALA A 969 -36.47 5.15 4.17
C ALA A 969 -35.14 4.57 3.67
N LEU A 970 -34.86 4.61 2.37
CA LEU A 970 -33.57 4.18 1.83
C LEU A 970 -32.41 5.05 2.35
N SER A 971 -32.63 6.36 2.52
CA SER A 971 -31.64 7.28 3.10
C SER A 971 -31.28 6.92 4.54
N THR A 972 -32.30 6.72 5.37
CA THR A 972 -32.13 6.39 6.78
C THR A 972 -31.56 4.99 6.97
N PHE A 973 -31.96 4.02 6.13
CA PHE A 973 -31.38 2.67 6.09
C PHE A 973 -29.87 2.70 5.78
N GLY A 974 -29.45 3.45 4.76
CA GLY A 974 -28.02 3.68 4.49
C GLY A 974 -27.31 4.46 5.60
N GLY A 975 -28.01 5.38 6.28
CA GLY A 975 -27.47 6.10 7.45
C GLY A 975 -27.15 5.18 8.63
N VAL A 976 -28.04 4.22 8.94
CA VAL A 976 -27.81 3.21 9.98
C VAL A 976 -26.60 2.34 9.64
N ASN A 977 -26.48 1.89 8.39
CA ASN A 977 -25.35 1.09 7.93
C ASN A 977 -24.00 1.82 8.06
N GLY A 978 -23.91 3.08 7.61
CA GLY A 978 -22.71 3.90 7.75
C GLY A 978 -22.31 4.16 9.22
N SER A 979 -23.30 4.35 10.09
CA SER A 979 -23.09 4.52 11.53
C SER A 979 -22.57 3.24 12.20
N LEU A 980 -23.17 2.08 11.90
CA LEU A 980 -22.72 0.76 12.39
C LEU A 980 -21.29 0.44 11.94
N PHE A 981 -20.98 0.74 10.69
CA PHE A 981 -19.64 0.55 10.13
C PHE A 981 -18.61 1.37 10.91
N THR A 982 -18.93 2.60 11.30
CA THR A 982 -17.97 3.49 11.95
C THR A 982 -17.83 3.23 13.45
N SER A 983 -18.93 2.96 14.16
CA SER A 983 -18.90 2.67 15.60
C SER A 983 -18.03 1.44 15.92
N SER A 984 -18.08 0.42 15.07
CA SER A 984 -17.27 -0.80 15.22
C SER A 984 -15.75 -0.52 15.27
N ARG A 985 -15.27 0.50 14.54
CA ARG A 985 -13.85 0.88 14.48
C ARG A 985 -13.40 1.69 15.69
N LEU A 986 -14.28 2.53 16.23
CA LEU A 986 -14.00 3.22 17.49
C LEU A 986 -13.88 2.22 18.64
N PHE A 987 -14.76 1.21 18.68
CA PHE A 987 -14.75 0.22 19.76
C PHE A 987 -13.51 -0.67 19.67
N PHE A 988 -13.10 -1.00 18.45
CA PHE A 988 -11.83 -1.65 18.18
C PHE A 988 -10.63 -0.82 18.67
N ALA A 989 -10.56 0.47 18.35
CA ALA A 989 -9.46 1.35 18.79
C ALA A 989 -9.44 1.54 20.32
N GLY A 990 -10.60 1.68 20.95
CA GLY A 990 -10.70 1.76 22.40
C GLY A 990 -10.27 0.48 23.13
N ALA A 991 -10.57 -0.69 22.55
CA ALA A 991 -10.14 -1.98 23.08
C ALA A 991 -8.65 -2.28 22.79
N ARG A 992 -8.07 -1.67 21.75
CA ARG A 992 -6.62 -1.70 21.45
C ARG A 992 -5.81 -1.01 22.54
N GLU A 993 -6.27 0.15 23.02
CA GLU A 993 -5.59 0.95 24.06
C GLU A 993 -5.87 0.44 25.50
N GLY A 994 -6.50 -0.73 25.66
CA GLY A 994 -6.79 -1.31 26.99
C GLY A 994 -7.92 -0.62 27.77
N HIS A 995 -8.58 0.37 27.18
CA HIS A 995 -9.70 1.10 27.78
C HIS A 995 -11.05 0.35 27.67
N LEU A 996 -11.15 -0.65 26.80
CA LEU A 996 -12.32 -1.53 26.68
C LEU A 996 -11.90 -3.01 26.74
N PRO A 997 -12.83 -3.94 27.05
CA PRO A 997 -12.52 -5.37 27.05
C PRO A 997 -11.91 -5.85 25.73
N ARG A 998 -10.84 -6.64 25.81
CA ARG A 998 -10.10 -7.16 24.63
C ARG A 998 -11.00 -7.87 23.61
N LEU A 999 -12.13 -8.44 24.05
CA LEU A 999 -13.12 -9.08 23.18
C LEU A 999 -13.65 -8.15 22.09
N LEU A 1000 -13.80 -6.85 22.36
CA LEU A 1000 -14.33 -5.88 21.39
C LEU A 1000 -13.33 -5.52 20.29
N ALA A 1001 -12.04 -5.85 20.46
CA ALA A 1001 -11.02 -5.75 19.42
C ALA A 1001 -10.87 -7.04 18.58
N MET A 1002 -11.62 -8.11 18.87
CA MET A 1002 -11.47 -9.37 18.15
C MET A 1002 -12.28 -9.40 16.85
N ILE A 1003 -11.72 -10.04 15.83
CA ILE A 1003 -12.27 -10.14 14.47
C ILE A 1003 -12.65 -11.59 14.11
N HIS A 1004 -13.70 -11.76 13.32
CA HIS A 1004 -14.17 -13.06 12.84
C HIS A 1004 -13.16 -13.72 11.89
N VAL A 1005 -12.90 -15.02 12.09
CA VAL A 1005 -11.83 -15.75 11.38
C VAL A 1005 -12.05 -15.81 9.87
N THR A 1006 -13.30 -15.98 9.39
CA THR A 1006 -13.58 -16.14 7.95
C THR A 1006 -14.09 -14.87 7.28
N SER A 1007 -14.89 -14.07 7.99
CA SER A 1007 -15.53 -12.86 7.45
C SER A 1007 -14.69 -11.60 7.65
N CYS A 1008 -13.65 -11.64 8.48
CA CYS A 1008 -12.81 -10.49 8.86
C CYS A 1008 -13.62 -9.30 9.42
N THR A 1009 -14.73 -9.56 10.10
CA THR A 1009 -15.65 -8.55 10.67
C THR A 1009 -15.54 -8.51 12.20
N PRO A 1010 -15.62 -7.33 12.84
CA PRO A 1010 -15.56 -7.19 14.30
C PRO A 1010 -16.93 -7.51 14.95
N ILE A 1011 -17.34 -8.79 14.91
CA ILE A 1011 -18.67 -9.25 15.35
C ILE A 1011 -18.99 -8.85 16.81
N PRO A 1012 -18.10 -9.01 17.81
CA PRO A 1012 -18.42 -8.64 19.19
C PRO A 1012 -18.72 -7.14 19.35
N ALA A 1013 -18.00 -6.27 18.64
CA ALA A 1013 -18.26 -4.83 18.65
C ALA A 1013 -19.60 -4.48 18.00
N LEU A 1014 -19.95 -5.16 16.90
CA LEU A 1014 -21.25 -5.00 16.23
C LEU A 1014 -22.41 -5.46 17.13
N LEU A 1015 -22.28 -6.61 17.80
CA LEU A 1015 -23.29 -7.13 18.72
C LEU A 1015 -23.45 -6.23 19.96
N PHE A 1016 -22.34 -5.73 20.51
CA PHE A 1016 -22.38 -4.78 21.62
C PHE A 1016 -23.13 -3.50 21.21
N THR A 1017 -22.79 -2.95 20.04
CA THR A 1017 -23.49 -1.77 19.49
C THR A 1017 -24.99 -2.05 19.34
N LEU A 1018 -25.36 -3.19 18.76
CA LEU A 1018 -26.76 -3.58 18.56
C LEU A 1018 -27.51 -3.65 19.89
N ILE A 1019 -26.95 -4.32 20.91
CA ILE A 1019 -27.58 -4.44 22.24
C ILE A 1019 -27.77 -3.05 22.86
N SER A 1020 -26.74 -2.20 22.85
CA SER A 1020 -26.84 -0.83 23.37
C SER A 1020 -27.89 0.00 22.62
N THR A 1021 -27.98 -0.13 21.30
CA THR A 1021 -28.98 0.58 20.49
C THR A 1021 -30.40 0.05 20.76
N LEU A 1022 -30.58 -1.26 20.95
CA LEU A 1022 -31.87 -1.86 21.31
C LEU A 1022 -32.36 -1.42 22.69
N LEU A 1023 -31.44 -1.23 23.66
CA LEU A 1023 -31.79 -0.65 24.95
C LEU A 1023 -32.21 0.83 24.81
N MET A 1024 -31.54 1.58 23.94
CA MET A 1024 -31.88 2.99 23.69
C MET A 1024 -33.24 3.16 22.98
N LEU A 1025 -33.67 2.17 22.20
CA LEU A 1025 -35.00 2.11 21.57
C LEU A 1025 -36.16 2.01 22.58
N CYS A 1026 -35.89 1.73 23.85
CA CYS A 1026 -36.91 1.77 24.91
C CYS A 1026 -37.34 3.20 25.28
N THR A 1027 -36.57 4.22 24.90
CA THR A 1027 -36.88 5.64 25.12
C THR A 1027 -37.73 6.18 23.97
N SER A 1028 -38.83 6.86 24.27
CA SER A 1028 -39.87 7.24 23.28
C SER A 1028 -39.61 8.54 22.53
N ASP A 1029 -38.86 9.49 23.10
CA ASP A 1029 -38.74 10.83 22.53
C ASP A 1029 -37.42 11.08 21.78
N ILE A 1030 -37.54 11.15 20.45
CA ILE A 1030 -36.45 11.39 19.50
C ILE A 1030 -35.77 12.75 19.75
N TYR A 1031 -36.51 13.80 20.10
CA TYR A 1031 -35.93 15.14 20.23
C TYR A 1031 -35.16 15.29 21.54
N THR A 1032 -35.68 14.73 22.63
CA THR A 1032 -34.92 14.67 23.89
C THR A 1032 -33.63 13.84 23.71
N LEU A 1033 -33.69 12.71 23.00
CA LEU A 1033 -32.50 11.91 22.60
C LEU A 1033 -31.47 12.73 21.79
N ILE A 1034 -31.93 13.54 20.83
CA ILE A 1034 -31.07 14.44 20.05
C ILE A 1034 -30.43 15.50 20.95
N ASN A 1035 -31.18 16.12 21.87
CA ASN A 1035 -30.64 17.13 22.78
C ASN A 1035 -29.60 16.53 23.75
N TYR A 1036 -29.86 15.32 24.30
CA TYR A 1036 -28.92 14.57 25.13
C TYR A 1036 -27.57 14.36 24.45
N VAL A 1037 -27.60 13.82 23.23
CA VAL A 1037 -26.37 13.52 22.47
C VAL A 1037 -25.72 14.78 21.94
N GLY A 1038 -26.51 15.73 21.45
CA GLY A 1038 -26.03 17.00 20.93
C GLY A 1038 -25.15 17.69 21.96
N PHE A 1039 -25.68 17.95 23.16
CA PHE A 1039 -24.93 18.61 24.23
C PHE A 1039 -23.58 17.92 24.52
N ILE A 1040 -23.59 16.61 24.74
CA ILE A 1040 -22.39 15.84 25.12
C ILE A 1040 -21.38 15.71 23.98
N ASN A 1041 -21.84 15.43 22.77
CA ASN A 1041 -20.97 15.28 21.60
C ASN A 1041 -20.26 16.61 21.30
N TYR A 1042 -20.98 17.73 21.39
CA TYR A 1042 -20.43 19.07 21.16
C TYR A 1042 -19.55 19.57 22.32
N LEU A 1043 -19.83 19.16 23.56
CA LEU A 1043 -18.89 19.35 24.68
C LEU A 1043 -17.52 18.76 24.34
N PHE A 1044 -17.48 17.51 23.87
CA PHE A 1044 -16.22 16.87 23.50
C PHE A 1044 -15.60 17.44 22.22
N TYR A 1045 -16.38 17.94 21.25
CA TYR A 1045 -15.81 18.68 20.14
C TYR A 1045 -15.11 19.97 20.61
N GLY A 1046 -15.69 20.65 21.60
CA GLY A 1046 -15.05 21.76 22.30
C GLY A 1046 -13.75 21.33 22.99
N VAL A 1047 -13.77 20.23 23.76
CA VAL A 1047 -12.57 19.69 24.44
C VAL A 1047 -11.47 19.34 23.45
N THR A 1048 -11.80 18.71 22.31
CA THR A 1048 -10.82 18.35 21.27
C THR A 1048 -10.18 19.59 20.64
N VAL A 1049 -10.97 20.62 20.29
CA VAL A 1049 -10.43 21.88 19.73
C VAL A 1049 -9.67 22.70 20.78
N ALA A 1050 -10.08 22.67 22.05
CA ALA A 1050 -9.29 23.23 23.15
C ALA A 1050 -7.97 22.47 23.30
N GLY A 1051 -7.99 21.14 23.15
CA GLY A 1051 -6.82 20.28 23.11
C GLY A 1051 -5.83 20.69 22.01
N GLN A 1052 -6.31 21.07 20.82
CA GLN A 1052 -5.46 21.62 19.75
C GLN A 1052 -4.69 22.87 20.21
N ILE A 1053 -5.34 23.79 20.94
CA ILE A 1053 -4.70 25.00 21.48
C ILE A 1053 -3.69 24.61 22.57
N VAL A 1054 -4.06 23.72 23.47
CA VAL A 1054 -3.17 23.20 24.52
C VAL A 1054 -1.93 22.53 23.92
N LEU A 1055 -2.11 21.71 22.87
CA LEU A 1055 -1.03 21.04 22.16
C LEU A 1055 -0.07 22.05 21.50
N ARG A 1056 -0.60 23.18 20.98
CA ARG A 1056 0.23 24.27 20.44
C ARG A 1056 1.07 24.98 21.50
N VAL A 1057 0.56 25.07 22.73
CA VAL A 1057 1.27 25.68 23.86
C VAL A 1057 2.27 24.71 24.48
N LYS A 1058 1.88 23.46 24.74
CA LYS A 1058 2.73 22.42 25.35
C LYS A 1058 3.84 21.98 24.39
N GLU A 1059 3.53 21.78 23.12
CA GLU A 1059 4.46 21.27 22.11
C GLU A 1059 4.56 22.20 20.89
N PRO A 1060 5.18 23.38 21.04
CA PRO A 1060 5.26 24.36 19.97
C PRO A 1060 6.08 23.87 18.76
N ASN A 1061 7.01 22.93 18.98
CA ASN A 1061 7.91 22.41 17.94
C ASN A 1061 7.37 21.17 17.22
N LEU A 1062 6.21 20.64 17.64
CA LEU A 1062 5.60 19.49 16.97
C LEU A 1062 5.28 19.85 15.51
N TYR A 1063 5.72 19.00 14.58
CA TYR A 1063 5.50 19.18 13.15
C TYR A 1063 4.01 19.10 12.83
N ARG A 1064 3.45 20.18 12.29
CA ARG A 1064 2.03 20.30 11.94
C ARG A 1064 1.93 20.59 10.44
N PRO A 1065 1.64 19.58 9.61
CA PRO A 1065 1.53 19.73 8.16
C PRO A 1065 0.49 20.75 7.71
N ILE A 1066 -0.60 20.85 8.47
CA ILE A 1066 -1.66 21.86 8.30
C ILE A 1066 -1.71 22.66 9.59
N LYS A 1067 -1.65 23.99 9.49
CA LYS A 1067 -1.73 24.90 10.63
C LYS A 1067 -2.80 25.95 10.37
N VAL A 1068 -3.96 25.80 11.02
CA VAL A 1068 -5.08 26.74 10.93
C VAL A 1068 -4.78 27.98 11.80
N SER A 1069 -5.18 29.17 11.39
CA SER A 1069 -5.02 30.38 12.22
C SER A 1069 -5.72 30.20 13.58
N LEU A 1070 -5.10 30.64 14.68
CA LEU A 1070 -5.68 30.54 16.04
C LEU A 1070 -7.04 31.24 16.18
N VAL A 1071 -7.35 32.18 15.29
CA VAL A 1071 -8.65 32.86 15.23
C VAL A 1071 -9.80 31.86 15.07
N TRP A 1072 -9.62 30.82 14.25
CA TRP A 1072 -10.67 29.85 13.93
C TRP A 1072 -11.01 28.92 15.11
N PRO A 1073 -10.05 28.25 15.79
CA PRO A 1073 -10.32 27.52 17.02
C PRO A 1073 -10.96 28.39 18.12
N VAL A 1074 -10.52 29.65 18.26
CA VAL A 1074 -11.07 30.56 19.29
C VAL A 1074 -12.53 30.91 18.99
N ILE A 1075 -12.87 31.23 17.74
CA ILE A 1075 -14.26 31.48 17.33
C ILE A 1075 -15.13 30.25 17.58
N TYR A 1076 -14.64 29.07 17.23
CA TYR A 1076 -15.34 27.80 17.45
C TYR A 1076 -15.59 27.59 18.94
N LEU A 1077 -14.58 27.73 19.80
CA LEU A 1077 -14.72 27.58 21.25
C LEU A 1077 -15.65 28.60 21.88
N LEU A 1078 -15.62 29.86 21.45
CA LEU A 1078 -16.54 30.90 21.94
C LEU A 1078 -17.98 30.57 21.59
N PHE A 1079 -18.22 30.10 20.36
CA PHE A 1079 -19.54 29.67 19.92
C PHE A 1079 -20.06 28.47 20.73
N TRP A 1080 -19.22 27.47 20.98
CA TRP A 1080 -19.64 26.31 21.79
C TRP A 1080 -19.78 26.62 23.27
N ALA A 1081 -18.93 27.50 23.83
CA ALA A 1081 -19.11 27.99 25.19
C ALA A 1081 -20.46 28.70 25.34
N PHE A 1082 -20.82 29.55 24.36
CA PHE A 1082 -22.14 30.17 24.29
C PHE A 1082 -23.25 29.11 24.24
N LEU A 1083 -23.21 28.18 23.29
CA LEU A 1083 -24.27 27.17 23.16
C LEU A 1083 -24.41 26.29 24.41
N LEU A 1084 -23.30 25.78 24.97
CA LEU A 1084 -23.36 24.90 26.14
C LEU A 1084 -23.93 25.60 27.37
N VAL A 1085 -23.57 26.87 27.60
CA VAL A 1085 -24.09 27.65 28.73
C VAL A 1085 -25.59 27.89 28.59
N PHE A 1086 -26.04 28.32 27.39
CA PHE A 1086 -27.46 28.59 27.17
C PHE A 1086 -28.30 27.32 27.10
N SER A 1087 -27.78 26.21 26.56
CA SER A 1087 -28.46 24.91 26.58
C SER A 1087 -28.58 24.34 28.00
N LEU A 1088 -27.56 24.50 28.85
CA LEU A 1088 -27.63 24.11 30.26
C LEU A 1088 -28.65 24.95 31.04
N TYR A 1089 -28.79 26.23 30.69
CA TYR A 1089 -29.79 27.12 31.27
C TYR A 1089 -31.21 26.73 30.84
N SER A 1090 -31.42 26.39 29.56
CA SER A 1090 -32.73 26.03 29.02
C SER A 1090 -33.21 24.64 29.43
N GLU A 1091 -32.33 23.63 29.37
CA GLU A 1091 -32.66 22.24 29.68
C GLU A 1091 -31.70 21.62 30.72
N PRO A 1092 -31.71 22.10 31.97
CA PRO A 1092 -30.75 21.69 33.00
C PRO A 1092 -30.82 20.20 33.35
N LEU A 1093 -32.02 19.61 33.32
CA LEU A 1093 -32.21 18.17 33.59
C LEU A 1093 -31.61 17.30 32.48
N VAL A 1094 -31.80 17.70 31.22
CA VAL A 1094 -31.32 16.94 30.05
C VAL A 1094 -29.79 17.01 29.98
N CYS A 1095 -29.23 18.21 30.10
CA CYS A 1095 -27.78 18.41 30.09
C CYS A 1095 -27.10 17.81 31.33
N GLY A 1096 -27.70 17.95 32.51
CA GLY A 1096 -27.17 17.46 33.78
C GLY A 1096 -27.09 15.93 33.86
N THR A 1097 -28.09 15.22 33.33
CA THR A 1097 -28.06 13.74 33.25
C THR A 1097 -27.02 13.24 32.27
N GLY A 1098 -26.81 13.91 31.12
CA GLY A 1098 -25.71 13.61 30.21
C GLY A 1098 -24.33 13.72 30.89
N LEU A 1099 -24.12 14.78 31.67
CA LEU A 1099 -22.91 14.96 32.48
C LEU A 1099 -22.77 13.90 33.57
N ALA A 1100 -23.88 13.54 34.23
CA ALA A 1100 -23.88 12.48 35.24
C ALA A 1100 -23.47 11.12 34.64
N ILE A 1101 -24.01 10.76 33.48
CA ILE A 1101 -23.64 9.53 32.76
C ILE A 1101 -22.16 9.57 32.35
N MET A 1102 -21.65 10.70 31.85
CA MET A 1102 -20.23 10.85 31.57
C MET A 1102 -19.38 10.60 32.84
N MET A 1103 -19.77 11.19 33.97
CA MET A 1103 -19.07 11.03 35.24
C MET A 1103 -19.11 9.61 35.80
N THR A 1104 -20.08 8.76 35.41
CA THR A 1104 -20.04 7.31 35.75
C THR A 1104 -18.84 6.60 35.15
N GLY A 1105 -18.21 7.16 34.11
CA GLY A 1105 -16.98 6.63 33.55
C GLY A 1105 -15.79 6.75 34.51
N VAL A 1106 -15.79 7.72 35.43
CA VAL A 1106 -14.69 7.91 36.41
C VAL A 1106 -14.52 6.69 37.32
N PRO A 1107 -15.54 6.22 38.06
CA PRO A 1107 -15.39 5.03 38.89
C PRO A 1107 -15.08 3.77 38.06
N VAL A 1108 -15.64 3.66 36.84
CA VAL A 1108 -15.36 2.52 35.96
C VAL A 1108 -13.90 2.53 35.47
N TYR A 1109 -13.33 3.69 35.16
CA TYR A 1109 -11.92 3.83 34.80
C TYR A 1109 -11.02 3.37 35.95
N PHE A 1110 -11.29 3.84 37.17
CA PHE A 1110 -10.48 3.46 38.33
C PHE A 1110 -10.59 1.97 38.69
N LEU A 1111 -11.78 1.36 38.54
CA LEU A 1111 -12.00 -0.06 38.83
C LEU A 1111 -11.54 -0.98 37.70
N GLY A 1112 -11.71 -0.55 36.45
CA GLY A 1112 -11.56 -1.40 35.26
C GLY A 1112 -10.22 -1.25 34.54
N VAL A 1113 -9.69 -0.03 34.47
CA VAL A 1113 -8.52 0.32 33.64
C VAL A 1113 -7.30 0.65 34.50
N TYR A 1114 -7.44 1.50 35.52
CA TYR A 1114 -6.33 1.92 36.39
C TYR A 1114 -5.92 0.86 37.41
N TRP A 1115 -6.83 -0.03 37.81
CA TRP A 1115 -6.55 -1.10 38.77
C TRP A 1115 -5.83 -2.26 38.08
N GLU A 1116 -4.50 -2.24 38.07
CA GLU A 1116 -3.66 -3.27 37.43
C GLU A 1116 -3.58 -4.58 38.24
N ASN A 1117 -3.58 -4.50 39.58
CA ASN A 1117 -3.48 -5.67 40.48
C ASN A 1117 -4.85 -6.19 40.94
N LYS A 1118 -5.66 -6.73 40.01
CA LYS A 1118 -6.98 -7.29 40.34
C LYS A 1118 -6.85 -8.65 41.05
N PRO A 1119 -7.82 -9.05 41.91
CA PRO A 1119 -7.84 -10.38 42.49
C PRO A 1119 -7.94 -11.47 41.40
N GLU A 1120 -7.20 -12.57 41.53
CA GLU A 1120 -7.13 -13.65 40.54
C GLU A 1120 -8.51 -14.21 40.13
N CYS A 1121 -9.49 -14.19 41.04
CA CYS A 1121 -10.86 -14.60 40.76
C CYS A 1121 -11.56 -13.72 39.69
N CYS A 1122 -11.31 -12.41 39.72
CA CYS A 1122 -11.87 -11.48 38.74
C CYS A 1122 -11.26 -11.69 37.35
N ASP A 1123 -9.94 -11.83 37.27
CA ASP A 1123 -9.25 -12.06 35.99
C ASP A 1123 -9.57 -13.46 35.41
N ALA A 1124 -9.70 -14.48 36.26
CA ALA A 1124 -10.15 -15.81 35.84
C ALA A 1124 -11.58 -15.78 35.29
N THR A 1125 -12.47 -14.97 35.86
CA THR A 1125 -13.86 -14.83 35.39
C THR A 1125 -13.92 -14.07 34.06
N ILE A 1126 -13.18 -12.96 33.93
CA ILE A 1126 -13.08 -12.20 32.68
C ILE A 1126 -12.46 -13.06 31.58
N GLY A 1127 -11.43 -13.84 31.90
CA GLY A 1127 -10.81 -14.80 30.98
C GLY A 1127 -11.78 -15.88 30.49
N LYS A 1128 -12.58 -16.47 31.39
CA LYS A 1128 -13.62 -17.46 31.04
C LYS A 1128 -14.69 -16.88 30.14
N ILE A 1129 -15.20 -15.67 30.44
CA ILE A 1129 -16.20 -14.97 29.62
C ILE A 1129 -15.61 -14.65 28.24
N THR A 1130 -14.37 -14.15 28.20
CA THR A 1130 -13.68 -13.83 26.94
C THR A 1130 -13.51 -15.09 26.07
N HIS A 1131 -13.10 -16.21 26.66
CA HIS A 1131 -12.93 -17.47 25.94
C HIS A 1131 -14.26 -18.09 25.48
N LEU A 1132 -15.31 -17.98 26.29
CA LEU A 1132 -16.67 -18.40 25.89
C LEU A 1132 -17.17 -17.57 24.69
N CYS A 1133 -17.03 -16.25 24.75
CA CYS A 1133 -17.43 -15.35 23.66
C CYS A 1133 -16.55 -15.52 22.41
N GLN A 1134 -15.25 -15.78 22.57
CA GLN A 1134 -14.35 -16.14 21.46
C GLN A 1134 -14.84 -17.38 20.71
N LYS A 1135 -15.23 -18.43 21.44
CA LYS A 1135 -15.79 -19.65 20.85
C LYS A 1135 -17.14 -19.42 20.20
N LEU A 1136 -18.01 -18.66 20.86
CA LEU A 1136 -19.39 -18.43 20.39
C LEU A 1136 -19.43 -17.53 19.15
N CYS A 1137 -18.53 -16.54 19.08
CA CYS A 1137 -18.45 -15.62 17.95
C CYS A 1137 -17.36 -16.00 16.93
N SER A 1138 -16.62 -17.10 17.12
CA SER A 1138 -15.48 -17.52 16.28
C SER A 1138 -14.52 -16.36 15.94
N VAL A 1139 -14.06 -15.66 16.97
CA VAL A 1139 -13.24 -14.45 16.83
C VAL A 1139 -11.85 -14.60 17.44
N VAL A 1140 -10.86 -13.94 16.82
CA VAL A 1140 -9.45 -13.91 17.25
C VAL A 1140 -8.96 -12.48 17.39
N TYR A 1141 -8.00 -12.26 18.29
CA TYR A 1141 -7.36 -10.95 18.44
C TYR A 1141 -6.40 -10.72 17.26
N PRO A 1142 -6.44 -9.55 16.60
CA PRO A 1142 -5.54 -9.26 15.49
C PRO A 1142 -4.10 -9.10 15.99
N VAL A 1143 -3.15 -9.71 15.28
CA VAL A 1143 -1.72 -9.59 15.56
C VAL A 1143 -1.25 -8.19 15.12
N MET A 1144 -0.67 -7.41 16.03
CA MET A 1144 -0.26 -6.03 15.75
C MET A 1144 1.25 -5.90 15.57
N GLU A 1145 1.66 -5.12 14.56
CA GLU A 1145 3.00 -4.52 14.50
C GLU A 1145 3.06 -3.32 15.47
N GLU A 1146 4.18 -3.19 16.20
CA GLU A 1146 4.47 -2.00 16.99
C GLU A 1146 4.60 -0.78 16.05
N ASN A 1147 3.80 0.26 16.31
CA ASN A 1147 3.82 1.50 15.53
C ASN A 1147 5.23 2.11 15.56
N PRO A 1148 5.81 2.51 14.41
CA PRO A 1148 7.00 3.33 14.41
C PRO A 1148 6.70 4.66 15.11
N GLU A 1149 7.47 5.00 16.14
CA GLU A 1149 7.34 6.28 16.84
C GLU A 1149 7.31 7.46 15.85
N PRO A 1150 6.52 8.51 16.13
CA PRO A 1150 6.48 9.70 15.31
C PRO A 1150 7.89 10.33 15.27
N ILE A 1151 8.42 10.52 14.07
CA ILE A 1151 9.70 11.16 13.83
C ILE A 1151 9.60 12.61 14.32
N VAL A 1152 10.09 12.89 15.52
CA VAL A 1152 10.31 14.24 16.02
C VAL A 1152 11.46 14.86 15.21
N PRO A 1153 11.27 15.98 14.49
CA PRO A 1153 12.38 16.67 13.87
C PRO A 1153 13.32 17.18 14.97
N GLN A 1154 14.58 16.74 14.95
CA GLN A 1154 15.60 17.28 15.84
C GLN A 1154 15.72 18.79 15.64
N LYS A 1155 15.46 19.55 16.70
CA LYS A 1155 15.77 20.97 16.78
C LYS A 1155 17.27 21.14 16.59
N ASN A 1156 17.67 21.86 15.55
CA ASN A 1156 18.99 22.47 15.46
C ASN A 1156 19.16 23.38 16.68
N ALA A 1157 19.98 22.95 17.63
CA ALA A 1157 20.60 23.86 18.58
C ALA A 1157 21.51 24.77 17.75
N GLY A 1158 21.05 26.01 17.51
CA GLY A 1158 21.91 27.06 16.98
C GLY A 1158 23.02 27.32 17.96
N ASN A 1159 24.27 27.25 17.46
CA ASN A 1159 25.38 27.93 18.08
C ASN A 1159 25.03 29.41 18.19
N VAL A 1160 24.92 29.87 19.43
CA VAL A 1160 25.22 31.23 19.80
C VAL A 1160 26.73 31.33 19.76
N GLU A 1161 27.28 32.09 18.82
CA GLU A 1161 28.60 32.74 18.91
C GLU A 1161 28.73 33.77 17.78
N ASP A 1162 28.75 35.04 18.20
CA ASP A 1162 29.45 36.23 17.66
C ASP A 1162 29.37 36.57 16.16
N GLU A 1163 28.46 37.48 15.78
CA GLU A 1163 28.68 38.89 15.39
C GLU A 1163 27.37 39.58 14.94
#